data_AF-A0A370LYT5-F1
#
_entry.id   AF-A0A370LYT5-F1
#
_cell.length_a   1.000
_cell.length_b   1.000
_cell.length_c   1.000
_cell.angle_alpha   90.00
_cell.angle_beta   90.00
_cell.angle_gamma   90.00
#
_symmetry.space_group_name_H-M   'P 1'
#
loop_
_entity.id
_entity.type
_entity.pdbx_description
1 polymer ?
#
loop_
_entity_poly.entity_id
_entity_poly.type
_entity_poly.pdbx_seq_one_letter_code
_entity_poly.pdbx_strand_id
1 'polypeptide(L)'
;AADTLLASVQFNRAITDSLSTDDSIFRVITFGRTITDSLSTDDSITKVTSFARLFTDAVSVNDILVPSTSFNRFMTDSLAAADTLLASVQFNRAITDSLSTDDSIFRVITFGRTITDSLSTDDSITKVTSFARLFTDAVSVNDILVPSTSFNRFMTDSLAAADTLLASVQFNRAMTDSLSTDDSITKVTSFGRLFTDSASLQDSISKSTSFRRFMTDSMSVSDPQILRTFGRILQDSASISDSITVLRTRYRSADDSLSISDLVGLRGKLTIETRNNTLIPGAIYRITPNPYTGFGTLTVSDGLSPDSDLSNNGSISLLNVLLGSYKLNQTQTPSGYVPITKKGLVTVHGTNINALMKFVVVTNTTNLPNSGVIDIDNVNIDSNQFGTLLNPIKLTKVKNGVQTPIVKVNDLPTPKLVGKNNTIAISNATDSQYTLLYKSLAELLPNESPDSIINAFRLNATDAGNSTSLSYVGILGATAQSNVYGQYLATQPVEQFNCGQRYIYSLDNTLVPTYGGIKKVDFTIFENGTCPGTLDYVTYEVASKPPIESGIPSITEKDPTQNTLLYINARFPAELSNGTGIDFDNSTNTESYTFTVLTAKPETNNIDDLTVYTFDEINNVWTTSGITEVSKYEIESGIHSGKVQIEFAVEHTSKFAIGGKKSPVTSTSGGVSSQAGHGKVGVGPVGAGAGAGSASGVSQEKPSKPAGITNIDSVYYNVCDDNIVKVMVSGESFPTNVVLQTKHSGIIPAKLADYQPYASDNQHSDVARYVYEAYINPNETYFVVSADGGSSTSNTSIQIIECEGNVYLVKEDPYSKPQIFDFKIHIDDQNRLITDASSYEYVTEPTSVTVSALIDNAKSELRRAELRLITMGDDNIERNYTGLKMKVEELTGISNTTSRVYITVPASLLKSPATEFWIHALNADGKVNDSEHLFLGLTPNNIDMSSLSVKLEMDMQTIKAQGTILKPHAYINNQESTSMYGIVTLLVDGRSIDAIPYLFKPGFNDVELSWMIPKNVQKLDYNISARVDLYGNDLSTSTGILNTFVRTQSKQIQDFVELDLIRNANGDVVARPSLIYASNNDDSDMRFRVVSPQGTCVIGSDDSCLVSSSTFGNRGDLTSVQIDGQIYRIKYSGANNPLERFSITSFDPIVGDWSVQLESTNGIIPFAQATSDVNIKVKYRAELSEITTLNS
;
A
#
# COMPACT_ATOMS: atom_id res chain seq x y z
N ALA A 1 9.72 -62.77 -43.73
CA ALA A 1 8.47 -63.30 -43.17
C ALA A 1 8.69 -64.67 -42.56
N ALA A 2 9.19 -64.70 -41.33
CA ALA A 2 9.25 -65.87 -40.46
C ALA A 2 8.82 -65.47 -39.03
N ASP A 3 7.51 -65.46 -38.79
CA ASP A 3 6.90 -65.12 -37.51
C ASP A 3 7.55 -65.94 -36.38
N THR A 4 8.15 -65.25 -35.41
CA THR A 4 8.92 -65.93 -34.35
C THR A 4 8.47 -65.51 -32.95
N LEU A 5 8.19 -66.53 -32.12
CA LEU A 5 7.93 -66.40 -30.69
C LEU A 5 9.18 -66.86 -29.92
N LEU A 6 9.93 -65.91 -29.35
CA LEU A 6 11.20 -66.20 -28.66
C LEU A 6 11.33 -65.52 -27.28
N ALA A 7 11.82 -66.28 -26.32
CA ALA A 7 12.34 -65.79 -25.05
C ALA A 7 13.85 -66.05 -24.97
N SER A 8 14.68 -65.02 -24.84
CA SER A 8 16.14 -65.17 -24.88
C SER A 8 16.92 -64.17 -24.03
N VAL A 9 18.17 -64.51 -23.71
CA VAL A 9 19.16 -63.60 -23.12
C VAL A 9 20.33 -63.54 -24.09
N GLN A 10 20.71 -62.33 -24.53
CA GLN A 10 21.65 -62.13 -25.63
C GLN A 10 22.81 -61.21 -25.24
N PHE A 11 24.01 -61.55 -25.72
CA PHE A 11 25.24 -60.78 -25.57
C PHE A 11 25.80 -60.46 -26.96
N ASN A 12 25.40 -59.33 -27.52
CA ASN A 12 25.63 -59.03 -28.94
C ASN A 12 26.75 -57.99 -29.10
N ARG A 13 27.75 -58.32 -29.90
CA ARG A 13 28.72 -57.37 -30.44
C ARG A 13 28.77 -57.56 -31.95
N ALA A 14 28.12 -56.65 -32.68
CA ALA A 14 27.85 -56.81 -34.09
C ALA A 14 28.05 -55.49 -34.86
N ILE A 15 28.39 -55.62 -36.14
CA ILE A 15 28.24 -54.56 -37.14
C ILE A 15 27.42 -55.22 -38.25
N THR A 16 26.20 -54.74 -38.49
CA THR A 16 25.22 -55.43 -39.33
C THR A 16 24.23 -54.45 -39.93
N ASP A 17 24.03 -54.55 -41.24
CA ASP A 17 22.97 -53.84 -41.93
C ASP A 17 21.79 -54.80 -42.13
N SER A 18 20.55 -54.34 -41.96
CA SER A 18 19.37 -55.21 -42.01
C SER A 18 18.17 -54.59 -42.72
N LEU A 19 17.50 -55.42 -43.52
CA LEU A 19 16.21 -55.14 -44.13
C LEU A 19 15.21 -56.21 -43.67
N SER A 20 14.12 -55.81 -43.02
CA SER A 20 13.09 -56.70 -42.47
C SER A 20 11.67 -56.24 -42.79
N THR A 21 10.77 -57.22 -42.91
CA THR A 21 9.31 -57.06 -43.08
C THR A 21 8.58 -58.18 -42.33
N ASP A 22 8.91 -58.36 -41.05
CA ASP A 22 8.66 -59.57 -40.26
C ASP A 22 8.07 -59.25 -38.88
N ASP A 23 6.79 -59.61 -38.67
CA ASP A 23 6.10 -59.39 -37.40
C ASP A 23 6.62 -60.31 -36.28
N SER A 24 6.64 -59.80 -35.05
CA SER A 24 7.30 -60.53 -33.95
C SER A 24 6.75 -60.32 -32.54
N ILE A 25 6.87 -61.37 -31.71
CA ILE A 25 6.51 -61.32 -30.28
C ILE A 25 7.67 -61.86 -29.44
N PHE A 26 8.33 -60.97 -28.69
CA PHE A 26 9.59 -61.27 -28.01
C PHE A 26 9.62 -60.95 -26.52
N ARG A 27 10.42 -61.73 -25.77
CA ARG A 27 10.86 -61.39 -24.41
C ARG A 27 12.37 -61.50 -24.29
N VAL A 28 13.08 -60.38 -24.18
CA VAL A 28 14.55 -60.35 -24.34
C VAL A 28 15.24 -59.58 -23.22
N ILE A 29 16.39 -60.09 -22.77
CA ILE A 29 17.38 -59.32 -22.02
C ILE A 29 18.64 -59.21 -22.88
N THR A 30 19.04 -57.98 -23.22
CA THR A 30 20.13 -57.74 -24.21
C THR A 30 21.24 -56.90 -23.62
N PHE A 31 22.48 -57.40 -23.72
CA PHE A 31 23.70 -56.65 -23.45
C PHE A 31 24.45 -56.42 -24.76
N GLY A 32 24.48 -55.18 -25.23
CA GLY A 32 24.82 -54.85 -26.63
C GLY A 32 25.93 -53.82 -26.80
N ARG A 33 26.78 -54.03 -27.82
CA ARG A 33 27.51 -52.95 -28.51
C ARG A 33 27.40 -53.18 -30.00
N THR A 34 26.60 -52.36 -30.69
CA THR A 34 26.33 -52.55 -32.12
C THR A 34 26.45 -51.24 -32.90
N ILE A 35 26.80 -51.38 -34.18
CA ILE A 35 26.71 -50.32 -35.20
C ILE A 35 25.87 -50.93 -36.33
N THR A 36 24.72 -50.35 -36.65
CA THR A 36 23.75 -50.99 -37.56
C THR A 36 22.93 -49.98 -38.33
N ASP A 37 22.86 -50.14 -39.64
CA ASP A 37 21.95 -49.39 -40.50
C ASP A 37 20.73 -50.27 -40.81
N SER A 38 19.52 -49.74 -40.64
CA SER A 38 18.30 -50.55 -40.75
C SER A 38 17.18 -49.86 -41.53
N LEU A 39 16.56 -50.62 -42.44
CA LEU A 39 15.28 -50.28 -43.06
C LEU A 39 14.28 -51.37 -42.67
N SER A 40 13.19 -51.02 -42.00
CA SER A 40 12.20 -52.00 -41.53
C SER A 40 10.75 -51.58 -41.79
N THR A 41 9.89 -52.57 -42.02
CA THR A 41 8.44 -52.42 -41.88
C THR A 41 7.89 -53.62 -41.09
N ASP A 42 8.09 -53.59 -39.77
CA ASP A 42 7.88 -54.71 -38.85
C ASP A 42 6.94 -54.32 -37.70
N ASP A 43 5.87 -55.08 -37.44
CA ASP A 43 5.05 -54.89 -36.25
C ASP A 43 5.56 -55.74 -35.07
N SER A 44 5.60 -55.17 -33.86
CA SER A 44 6.16 -55.90 -32.72
C SER A 44 5.50 -55.69 -31.36
N ILE A 45 5.30 -56.81 -30.64
CA ILE A 45 4.90 -56.82 -29.23
C ILE A 45 6.06 -57.40 -28.41
N THR A 46 6.83 -56.55 -27.74
CA THR A 46 8.04 -57.01 -27.04
C THR A 46 8.08 -56.61 -25.57
N LYS A 47 8.81 -57.37 -24.76
CA LYS A 47 9.18 -56.96 -23.39
C LYS A 47 10.69 -57.07 -23.23
N VAL A 48 11.34 -55.91 -23.09
CA VAL A 48 12.80 -55.77 -23.23
C VAL A 48 13.42 -55.16 -21.98
N THR A 49 14.54 -55.73 -21.54
CA THR A 49 15.49 -55.07 -20.63
C THR A 49 16.83 -54.97 -21.32
N SER A 50 17.32 -53.76 -21.59
CA SER A 50 18.49 -53.53 -22.44
C SER A 50 19.57 -52.67 -21.79
N PHE A 51 20.82 -53.05 -22.02
CA PHE A 51 22.02 -52.29 -21.68
C PHE A 51 22.88 -52.18 -22.94
N ALA A 52 22.76 -51.06 -23.67
CA ALA A 52 23.31 -50.94 -25.01
C ALA A 52 24.24 -49.72 -25.19
N ARG A 53 25.22 -49.88 -26.09
CA ARG A 53 25.85 -48.76 -26.79
C ARG A 53 25.62 -48.94 -28.28
N LEU A 54 24.99 -47.95 -28.91
CA LEU A 54 24.46 -48.02 -30.26
C LEU A 54 24.99 -46.85 -31.09
N PHE A 55 25.25 -47.09 -32.37
CA PHE A 55 25.37 -46.07 -33.42
C PHE A 55 24.56 -46.60 -34.59
N THR A 56 23.43 -45.97 -34.92
CA THR A 56 22.47 -46.57 -35.85
C THR A 56 21.72 -45.53 -36.65
N ASP A 57 21.73 -45.68 -37.96
CA ASP A 57 20.91 -44.88 -38.86
C ASP A 57 19.72 -45.72 -39.30
N ALA A 58 18.50 -45.19 -39.13
CA ALA A 58 17.28 -45.98 -39.26
C ALA A 58 16.20 -45.29 -40.08
N VAL A 59 15.56 -46.06 -40.96
CA VAL A 59 14.31 -45.68 -41.63
C VAL A 59 13.26 -46.76 -41.32
N SER A 60 12.16 -46.41 -40.67
CA SER A 60 11.20 -47.41 -40.16
C SER A 60 9.74 -46.98 -40.28
N VAL A 61 8.88 -47.92 -40.67
CA VAL A 61 7.42 -47.79 -40.61
C VAL A 61 6.85 -49.01 -39.89
N ASN A 62 6.69 -48.92 -38.56
CA ASN A 62 6.55 -50.05 -37.64
C ASN A 62 5.54 -49.74 -36.53
N ASP A 63 4.59 -50.64 -36.21
CA ASP A 63 3.75 -50.47 -35.02
C ASP A 63 4.31 -51.23 -33.80
N ILE A 64 4.42 -50.55 -32.65
CA ILE A 64 5.24 -51.04 -31.51
C ILE A 64 4.52 -50.94 -30.15
N LEU A 65 4.32 -52.10 -29.52
CA LEU A 65 3.73 -52.25 -28.18
C LEU A 65 4.73 -52.83 -27.17
N VAL A 66 5.33 -51.99 -26.30
CA VAL A 66 6.46 -52.41 -25.46
C VAL A 66 6.48 -51.82 -24.04
N PRO A 67 6.51 -52.69 -23.00
CA PRO A 67 7.02 -52.34 -21.68
C PRO A 67 8.54 -52.56 -21.62
N SER A 68 9.33 -51.50 -21.42
CA SER A 68 10.80 -51.56 -21.45
C SER A 68 11.50 -50.96 -20.23
N THR A 69 12.70 -51.47 -19.94
CA THR A 69 13.65 -50.84 -19.02
C THR A 69 15.04 -50.78 -19.67
N SER A 70 15.59 -49.58 -19.83
CA SER A 70 16.80 -49.39 -20.64
C SER A 70 17.85 -48.48 -20.00
N PHE A 71 19.11 -48.81 -20.25
CA PHE A 71 20.27 -47.97 -19.94
C PHE A 71 21.14 -47.86 -21.19
N ASN A 72 20.93 -46.78 -21.95
CA ASN A 72 21.41 -46.64 -23.31
C ASN A 72 22.35 -45.44 -23.48
N ARG A 73 23.38 -45.63 -24.30
CA ARG A 73 24.13 -44.53 -24.92
C ARG A 73 24.07 -44.71 -26.43
N PHE A 74 23.55 -43.73 -27.12
CA PHE A 74 23.31 -43.81 -28.56
C PHE A 74 23.68 -42.51 -29.28
N MET A 75 23.88 -42.64 -30.59
CA MET A 75 24.01 -41.56 -31.56
C MET A 75 23.35 -42.09 -32.82
N THR A 76 22.30 -41.44 -33.29
CA THR A 76 21.37 -42.03 -34.27
C THR A 76 20.69 -40.95 -35.08
N ASP A 77 20.68 -41.12 -36.39
CA ASP A 77 19.87 -40.31 -37.30
C ASP A 77 18.68 -41.16 -37.77
N SER A 78 17.46 -40.65 -37.63
CA SER A 78 16.25 -41.47 -37.85
C SER A 78 15.14 -40.77 -38.61
N LEU A 79 14.54 -41.51 -39.56
CA LEU A 79 13.29 -41.17 -40.25
C LEU A 79 12.22 -42.22 -39.91
N ALA A 80 11.17 -41.81 -39.18
CA ALA A 80 10.15 -42.73 -38.67
C ALA A 80 8.72 -42.28 -39.02
N ALA A 81 7.83 -43.25 -39.16
CA ALA A 81 6.37 -43.08 -39.12
C ALA A 81 5.78 -44.32 -38.43
N ALA A 82 5.42 -44.21 -37.16
CA ALA A 82 5.15 -45.37 -36.30
C ALA A 82 4.08 -45.09 -35.22
N ASP A 83 3.08 -45.98 -35.08
CA ASP A 83 2.14 -45.93 -33.95
C ASP A 83 2.76 -46.66 -32.74
N THR A 84 2.90 -45.96 -31.61
CA THR A 84 3.64 -46.50 -30.44
C THR A 84 2.89 -46.40 -29.11
N LEU A 85 2.77 -47.55 -28.41
CA LEU A 85 2.23 -47.64 -27.06
C LEU A 85 3.30 -48.16 -26.09
N LEU A 86 3.93 -47.25 -25.35
CA LEU A 86 5.10 -47.55 -24.50
C LEU A 86 4.90 -47.25 -23.03
N ALA A 87 5.39 -48.15 -22.18
CA ALA A 87 5.59 -47.92 -20.76
C ALA A 87 7.07 -48.17 -20.40
N SER A 88 7.84 -47.12 -20.13
CA SER A 88 9.30 -47.25 -20.00
C SER A 88 9.95 -46.48 -18.85
N VAL A 89 11.09 -47.01 -18.41
CA VAL A 89 12.03 -46.31 -17.52
C VAL A 89 13.38 -46.28 -18.23
N GLN A 90 13.89 -45.07 -18.49
CA GLN A 90 15.03 -44.85 -19.38
C GLN A 90 16.13 -44.03 -18.71
N PHE A 91 17.37 -44.47 -18.90
CA PHE A 91 18.59 -43.73 -18.56
C PHE A 91 19.41 -43.51 -19.82
N ASN A 92 19.30 -42.31 -20.40
CA ASN A 92 19.79 -42.01 -21.74
C ASN A 92 20.92 -40.99 -21.75
N ARG A 93 21.89 -41.23 -22.64
CA ARG A 93 22.81 -40.20 -23.12
C ARG A 93 22.88 -40.27 -24.65
N ALA A 94 22.33 -39.26 -25.31
CA ALA A 94 22.07 -39.27 -26.75
C ALA A 94 22.56 -38.00 -27.45
N ILE A 95 22.81 -38.11 -28.74
CA ILE A 95 22.91 -37.04 -29.73
C ILE A 95 22.13 -37.58 -30.94
N THR A 96 21.08 -36.91 -31.39
CA THR A 96 20.18 -37.46 -32.42
C THR A 96 19.56 -36.39 -33.28
N ASP A 97 19.55 -36.61 -34.59
CA ASP A 97 18.79 -35.81 -35.54
C ASP A 97 17.60 -36.65 -36.03
N SER A 98 16.37 -36.12 -35.94
CA SER A 98 15.16 -36.91 -36.19
C SER A 98 14.09 -36.17 -37.01
N LEU A 99 13.51 -36.90 -37.95
CA LEU A 99 12.28 -36.54 -38.66
C LEU A 99 11.22 -37.62 -38.41
N SER A 100 10.13 -37.27 -37.74
CA SER A 100 9.06 -38.21 -37.36
C SER A 100 7.67 -37.71 -37.74
N THR A 101 6.78 -38.67 -37.95
CA THR A 101 5.33 -38.48 -38.00
C THR A 101 4.69 -39.64 -37.22
N ASP A 102 4.82 -39.61 -35.90
CA ASP A 102 4.55 -40.74 -35.01
C ASP A 102 3.39 -40.45 -34.03
N ASP A 103 2.31 -41.25 -34.05
CA ASP A 103 1.25 -41.15 -33.05
C ASP A 103 1.60 -41.98 -31.81
N SER A 104 1.47 -41.40 -30.61
CA SER A 104 2.03 -42.01 -29.40
C SER A 104 1.22 -41.91 -28.11
N ILE A 105 1.22 -43.02 -27.36
CA ILE A 105 0.68 -43.10 -26.01
C ILE A 105 1.77 -43.60 -25.05
N PHE A 106 2.19 -42.72 -24.14
CA PHE A 106 3.40 -42.92 -23.36
C PHE A 106 3.20 -42.80 -21.85
N ARG A 107 3.80 -43.73 -21.09
CA ARG A 107 4.11 -43.56 -19.67
C ARG A 107 5.61 -43.71 -19.45
N VAL A 108 6.30 -42.60 -19.18
CA VAL A 108 7.78 -42.56 -19.22
C VAL A 108 8.38 -41.89 -17.99
N ILE A 109 9.43 -42.51 -17.46
CA ILE A 109 10.35 -41.89 -16.49
C ILE A 109 11.73 -41.79 -17.13
N THR A 110 12.23 -40.56 -17.33
CA THR A 110 13.49 -40.31 -18.05
C THR A 110 14.51 -39.60 -17.18
N PHE A 111 15.72 -40.16 -17.13
CA PHE A 111 16.93 -39.50 -16.63
C PHE A 111 17.88 -39.28 -17.81
N GLY A 112 18.02 -38.03 -18.26
CA GLY A 112 18.59 -37.73 -19.58
C GLY A 112 19.70 -36.68 -19.59
N ARG A 113 20.65 -36.87 -20.52
CA ARG A 113 21.38 -35.76 -21.14
C ARG A 113 21.35 -35.95 -22.65
N THR A 114 20.73 -35.02 -23.36
CA THR A 114 20.55 -35.10 -24.83
C THR A 114 20.92 -33.79 -25.49
N ILE A 115 21.30 -33.89 -26.76
CA ILE A 115 21.39 -32.80 -27.73
C ILE A 115 20.60 -33.31 -28.94
N THR A 116 19.60 -32.58 -29.40
CA THR A 116 18.68 -33.08 -30.45
C THR A 116 18.19 -31.96 -31.36
N ASP A 117 18.31 -32.16 -32.66
CA ASP A 117 17.65 -31.31 -33.66
C ASP A 117 16.49 -32.11 -34.26
N SER A 118 15.28 -31.54 -34.23
CA SER A 118 14.06 -32.29 -34.58
C SER A 118 13.06 -31.49 -35.39
N LEU A 119 12.54 -32.12 -36.45
CA LEU A 119 11.36 -31.68 -37.19
C LEU A 119 10.29 -32.77 -37.04
N SER A 120 9.12 -32.45 -36.50
CA SER A 120 8.06 -33.47 -36.37
C SER A 120 6.64 -32.95 -36.51
N THR A 121 5.73 -33.88 -36.80
CA THR A 121 4.27 -33.69 -36.76
C THR A 121 3.66 -34.92 -36.09
N ASP A 122 3.63 -34.89 -34.75
CA ASP A 122 3.31 -36.05 -33.90
C ASP A 122 2.15 -35.73 -32.94
N ASP A 123 1.11 -36.56 -32.87
CA ASP A 123 0.09 -36.45 -31.83
C ASP A 123 0.43 -37.33 -30.62
N SER A 124 0.29 -36.79 -29.40
CA SER A 124 0.70 -37.56 -28.21
C SER A 124 -0.13 -37.38 -26.93
N ILE A 125 -0.40 -38.53 -26.30
CA ILE A 125 -0.99 -38.61 -24.95
C ILE A 125 0.07 -39.17 -23.99
N THR A 126 0.69 -38.29 -23.21
CA THR A 126 1.88 -38.67 -22.44
C THR A 126 1.71 -38.40 -20.93
N LYS A 127 2.24 -39.31 -20.10
CA LYS A 127 2.45 -39.06 -18.67
C LYS A 127 3.94 -39.19 -18.36
N VAL A 128 4.56 -38.05 -18.10
CA VAL A 128 6.03 -37.91 -18.04
C VAL A 128 6.50 -37.43 -16.67
N THR A 129 7.55 -38.07 -16.17
CA THR A 129 8.39 -37.53 -15.09
C THR A 129 9.83 -37.44 -15.57
N SER A 130 10.36 -36.22 -15.70
CA SER A 130 11.66 -35.96 -16.34
C SER A 130 12.69 -35.28 -15.44
N PHE A 131 13.92 -35.78 -15.50
CA PHE A 131 15.11 -35.12 -14.95
C PHE A 131 16.15 -34.98 -16.05
N ALA A 132 16.27 -33.79 -16.64
CA ALA A 132 16.98 -33.61 -17.90
C ALA A 132 17.97 -32.43 -17.91
N ARG A 133 19.02 -32.59 -18.72
CA ARG A 133 19.77 -31.47 -19.31
C ARG A 133 19.67 -31.58 -20.82
N LEU A 134 19.17 -30.53 -21.45
CA LEU A 134 18.76 -30.50 -22.86
C LEU A 134 19.45 -29.32 -23.56
N PHE A 135 19.79 -29.53 -24.84
CA PHE A 135 20.09 -28.49 -25.82
C PHE A 135 19.35 -28.93 -27.07
N THR A 136 18.36 -28.17 -27.55
CA THR A 136 17.46 -28.66 -28.60
C THR A 136 16.95 -27.52 -29.47
N ASP A 137 17.11 -27.67 -30.79
CA ASP A 137 16.47 -26.79 -31.76
C ASP A 137 15.33 -27.57 -32.43
N ALA A 138 14.12 -27.01 -32.43
CA ALA A 138 12.91 -27.75 -32.80
C ALA A 138 11.94 -26.97 -33.67
N VAL A 139 11.37 -27.67 -34.66
CA VAL A 139 10.22 -27.22 -35.44
C VAL A 139 9.14 -28.28 -35.36
N SER A 140 7.94 -27.94 -34.86
CA SER A 140 6.90 -28.95 -34.55
C SER A 140 5.48 -28.46 -34.82
N VAL A 141 4.62 -29.37 -35.31
CA VAL A 141 3.16 -29.16 -35.43
C VAL A 141 2.44 -30.37 -34.84
N ASN A 142 2.12 -30.31 -33.55
CA ASN A 142 1.83 -31.48 -32.70
C ASN A 142 0.66 -31.19 -31.74
N ASP A 143 -0.34 -32.07 -31.62
CA ASP A 143 -1.37 -31.94 -30.58
C ASP A 143 -1.00 -32.76 -29.34
N ILE A 144 -1.04 -32.13 -28.15
CA ILE A 144 -0.40 -32.70 -26.95
C ILE A 144 -1.26 -32.64 -25.68
N LEU A 145 -1.54 -33.82 -25.10
CA LEU A 145 -2.26 -33.98 -23.83
C LEU A 145 -1.31 -34.50 -22.72
N VAL A 146 -0.93 -33.63 -21.76
CA VAL A 146 0.10 -33.97 -20.74
C VAL A 146 -0.21 -33.52 -19.32
N PRO A 147 -0.32 -34.47 -18.36
CA PRO A 147 0.06 -34.28 -16.97
C PRO A 147 1.56 -34.56 -16.74
N SER A 148 2.36 -33.53 -16.43
CA SER A 148 3.83 -33.64 -16.31
C SER A 148 4.41 -33.13 -14.98
N THR A 149 5.52 -33.75 -14.57
CA THR A 149 6.40 -33.25 -13.49
C THR A 149 7.86 -33.22 -13.97
N SER A 150 8.50 -32.05 -13.92
CA SER A 150 9.81 -31.86 -14.54
C SER A 150 10.80 -31.05 -13.70
N PHE A 151 12.07 -31.46 -13.77
CA PHE A 151 13.22 -30.74 -13.23
C PHE A 151 14.28 -30.60 -14.32
N ASN A 152 14.29 -29.45 -15.00
CA ASN A 152 14.99 -29.29 -16.27
C ASN A 152 16.01 -28.14 -16.23
N ARG A 153 17.14 -28.34 -16.93
CA ARG A 153 18.01 -27.25 -17.39
C ARG A 153 18.16 -27.33 -18.89
N PHE A 154 17.77 -26.28 -19.61
CA PHE A 154 17.68 -26.30 -21.06
C PHE A 154 18.18 -25.00 -21.69
N MET A 155 18.51 -25.07 -22.97
CA MET A 155 18.79 -23.98 -23.88
C MET A 155 18.21 -24.41 -25.22
N THR A 156 17.26 -23.64 -25.76
CA THR A 156 16.40 -24.13 -26.86
C THR A 156 15.89 -22.98 -27.72
N ASP A 157 15.99 -23.14 -29.02
CA ASP A 157 15.33 -22.26 -29.99
C ASP A 157 14.19 -23.06 -30.67
N SER A 158 12.97 -22.50 -30.72
CA SER A 158 11.79 -23.27 -31.15
C SER A 158 10.78 -22.49 -31.99
N LEU A 159 10.28 -23.14 -33.04
CA LEU A 159 9.15 -22.71 -33.86
C LEU A 159 8.02 -23.76 -33.77
N ALA A 160 6.87 -23.39 -33.20
CA ALA A 160 5.79 -24.35 -32.94
C ALA A 160 4.39 -23.83 -33.34
N ALA A 161 3.52 -24.76 -33.69
CA ALA A 161 2.06 -24.55 -33.73
C ALA A 161 1.36 -25.79 -33.15
N ALA A 162 0.72 -25.67 -32.00
CA ALA A 162 0.24 -26.85 -31.25
C ALA A 162 -1.02 -26.57 -30.41
N ASP A 163 -2.01 -27.47 -30.44
CA ASP A 163 -3.11 -27.44 -29.47
C ASP A 163 -2.71 -28.23 -28.21
N THR A 164 -2.76 -27.57 -27.04
CA THR A 164 -2.21 -28.15 -25.80
C THR A 164 -3.13 -28.11 -24.59
N LEU A 165 -3.36 -29.28 -23.97
CA LEU A 165 -4.10 -29.41 -22.70
C LEU A 165 -3.15 -29.90 -21.60
N LEU A 166 -2.71 -28.98 -20.74
CA LEU A 166 -1.57 -29.19 -19.85
C LEU A 166 -1.88 -28.98 -18.36
N ALA A 167 -1.41 -29.92 -17.53
CA ALA A 167 -1.31 -29.76 -16.08
C ALA A 167 0.13 -30.06 -15.64
N SER A 168 0.88 -29.04 -15.20
CA SER A 168 2.32 -29.21 -14.93
C SER A 168 2.84 -28.55 -13.65
N VAL A 169 3.85 -29.20 -13.06
CA VAL A 169 4.70 -28.66 -12.00
C VAL A 169 6.14 -28.66 -12.50
N GLN A 170 6.76 -27.47 -12.56
CA GLN A 170 8.04 -27.27 -13.24
C GLN A 170 9.09 -26.57 -12.36
N PHE A 171 10.32 -27.09 -12.40
CA PHE A 171 11.51 -26.48 -11.81
C PHE A 171 12.57 -26.24 -12.88
N ASN A 172 12.71 -24.98 -13.34
CA ASN A 172 13.45 -24.65 -14.56
C ASN A 172 14.64 -23.70 -14.33
N ARG A 173 15.72 -23.94 -15.08
CA ARG A 173 16.70 -22.89 -15.41
C ARG A 173 16.98 -22.94 -16.92
N ALA A 174 16.65 -21.88 -17.64
CA ALA A 174 16.76 -21.87 -19.09
C ALA A 174 17.15 -20.50 -19.70
N MET A 175 17.57 -20.58 -20.96
CA MET A 175 17.70 -19.48 -21.92
C MET A 175 16.99 -19.95 -23.20
N THR A 176 16.01 -19.21 -23.73
CA THR A 176 15.19 -19.70 -24.87
C THR A 176 14.70 -18.58 -25.77
N ASP A 177 14.78 -18.78 -27.08
CA ASP A 177 14.13 -17.92 -28.07
C ASP A 177 12.98 -18.70 -28.74
N SER A 178 11.78 -18.13 -28.82
CA SER A 178 10.60 -18.87 -29.28
C SER A 178 9.61 -18.04 -30.11
N LEU A 179 9.11 -18.63 -31.20
CA LEU A 179 8.00 -18.12 -31.99
C LEU A 179 6.90 -19.19 -32.05
N SER A 180 5.67 -18.89 -31.63
CA SER A 180 4.60 -19.90 -31.64
C SER A 180 3.19 -19.39 -31.94
N THR A 181 2.33 -20.31 -32.39
CA THR A 181 0.90 -20.07 -32.64
C THR A 181 0.11 -21.25 -32.06
N ASP A 182 -0.34 -21.15 -30.81
CA ASP A 182 -0.80 -22.28 -30.00
C ASP A 182 -2.12 -21.96 -29.28
N ASP A 183 -3.11 -22.83 -29.38
CA ASP A 183 -4.30 -22.76 -28.53
C ASP A 183 -4.09 -23.64 -27.27
N SER A 184 -4.36 -23.11 -26.07
CA SER A 184 -3.99 -23.84 -24.85
C SER A 184 -4.91 -23.68 -23.64
N ILE A 185 -5.15 -24.80 -22.95
CA ILE A 185 -5.83 -24.84 -21.65
C ILE A 185 -4.83 -25.35 -20.61
N THR A 186 -4.36 -24.46 -19.74
CA THR A 186 -3.18 -24.75 -18.91
C THR A 186 -3.39 -24.49 -17.41
N LYS A 187 -2.91 -25.43 -16.59
CA LYS A 187 -2.77 -25.27 -15.14
C LYS A 187 -1.31 -25.49 -14.75
N VAL A 188 -0.62 -24.41 -14.37
CA VAL A 188 0.84 -24.42 -14.21
C VAL A 188 1.26 -23.88 -12.85
N THR A 189 2.15 -24.61 -12.18
CA THR A 189 2.93 -24.13 -11.03
C THR A 189 4.41 -24.14 -11.40
N SER A 190 5.06 -22.97 -11.43
CA SER A 190 6.45 -22.84 -11.91
C SER A 190 7.40 -22.13 -10.94
N PHE A 191 8.61 -22.69 -10.83
CA PHE A 191 9.73 -22.14 -10.07
C PHE A 191 10.96 -22.04 -10.98
N GLY A 192 11.60 -20.87 -11.12
CA GLY A 192 12.78 -20.80 -11.99
C GLY A 192 13.57 -19.49 -12.09
N ARG A 193 14.70 -19.59 -12.81
CA ARG A 193 15.51 -18.46 -13.31
C ARG A 193 15.57 -18.56 -14.84
N LEU A 194 15.19 -17.49 -15.54
CA LEU A 194 14.93 -17.50 -16.98
C LEU A 194 15.53 -16.27 -17.67
N PHE A 195 15.96 -16.45 -18.92
CA PHE A 195 16.22 -15.38 -19.90
C PHE A 195 15.49 -15.82 -21.17
N THR A 196 14.53 -15.06 -21.68
CA THR A 196 13.71 -15.55 -22.81
C THR A 196 13.22 -14.42 -23.71
N ASP A 197 13.43 -14.57 -25.01
CA ASP A 197 12.85 -13.68 -26.01
C ASP A 197 11.73 -14.45 -26.75
N SER A 198 10.55 -13.84 -26.90
CA SER A 198 9.36 -14.58 -27.34
C SER A 198 8.35 -13.76 -28.15
N ALA A 199 7.77 -14.39 -29.16
CA ALA A 199 6.64 -13.86 -29.92
C ALA A 199 5.55 -14.92 -30.09
N SER A 200 4.28 -14.60 -29.78
CA SER A 200 3.20 -15.59 -29.84
C SER A 200 1.82 -15.05 -30.21
N LEU A 201 1.00 -15.90 -30.83
CA LEU A 201 -0.45 -15.70 -31.02
C LEU A 201 -1.17 -16.88 -30.36
N GLN A 202 -2.01 -16.65 -29.36
CA GLN A 202 -2.57 -17.74 -28.54
C GLN A 202 -4.00 -17.47 -28.06
N ASP A 203 -4.97 -18.33 -28.39
CA ASP A 203 -6.20 -18.42 -27.56
C ASP A 203 -5.88 -19.30 -26.35
N SER A 204 -6.09 -18.79 -25.13
CA SER A 204 -5.78 -19.59 -23.94
C SER A 204 -6.59 -19.29 -22.69
N ILE A 205 -6.91 -20.36 -21.97
CA ILE A 205 -7.54 -20.31 -20.64
C ILE A 205 -6.55 -20.86 -19.63
N SER A 206 -5.80 -19.96 -18.96
CA SER A 206 -4.78 -20.36 -17.99
C SER A 206 -5.14 -20.08 -16.52
N LYS A 207 -4.62 -20.94 -15.63
CA LYS A 207 -4.47 -20.65 -14.20
C LYS A 207 -3.01 -20.90 -13.81
N SER A 208 -2.26 -19.82 -13.63
CA SER A 208 -0.82 -19.86 -13.38
C SER A 208 -0.45 -19.30 -12.01
N THR A 209 0.37 -20.05 -11.27
CA THR A 209 1.03 -19.58 -10.04
C THR A 209 2.54 -19.70 -10.20
N SER A 210 3.28 -18.60 -10.03
CA SER A 210 4.72 -18.59 -10.35
C SER A 210 5.60 -17.80 -9.39
N PHE A 211 6.80 -18.36 -9.15
CA PHE A 211 7.87 -17.78 -8.33
C PHE A 211 9.15 -17.66 -9.18
N ARG A 212 9.46 -16.45 -9.65
CA ARG A 212 10.36 -16.24 -10.81
C ARG A 212 11.43 -15.16 -10.56
N ARG A 213 12.57 -15.29 -11.26
CA ARG A 213 13.55 -14.21 -11.53
C ARG A 213 13.89 -14.25 -13.01
N PHE A 214 13.72 -13.15 -13.73
CA PHE A 214 13.83 -13.13 -15.19
C PHE A 214 14.33 -11.81 -15.78
N MET A 215 14.80 -11.89 -17.02
CA MET A 215 14.96 -10.82 -18.02
C MET A 215 14.30 -11.35 -19.29
N THR A 216 13.40 -10.61 -19.92
CA THR A 216 12.60 -11.12 -21.05
C THR A 216 12.10 -10.01 -21.97
N ASP A 217 12.19 -10.23 -23.27
CA ASP A 217 11.50 -9.42 -24.28
C ASP A 217 10.35 -10.24 -24.88
N SER A 218 9.12 -9.70 -24.91
CA SER A 218 7.92 -10.50 -25.26
C SER A 218 6.85 -9.75 -26.05
N MET A 219 6.34 -10.34 -27.14
CA MET A 219 5.24 -9.79 -27.93
C MET A 219 4.10 -10.81 -28.10
N SER A 220 2.86 -10.50 -27.68
CA SER A 220 1.76 -11.47 -27.69
C SER A 220 0.36 -10.93 -27.99
N VAL A 221 -0.51 -11.79 -28.51
CA VAL A 221 -1.97 -11.54 -28.61
C VAL A 221 -2.68 -12.68 -27.91
N SER A 222 -3.51 -12.39 -26.89
CA SER A 222 -4.11 -13.45 -26.05
C SER A 222 -5.36 -13.08 -25.25
N ASP A 223 -6.15 -14.13 -24.97
CA ASP A 223 -7.44 -14.11 -24.26
C ASP A 223 -7.29 -14.36 -22.71
N PRO A 224 -8.35 -14.21 -21.88
CA PRO A 224 -8.21 -13.79 -20.47
C PRO A 224 -7.47 -14.76 -19.53
N GLN A 225 -6.40 -14.25 -18.91
CA GLN A 225 -5.51 -14.95 -17.97
C GLN A 225 -5.83 -14.66 -16.50
N ILE A 226 -5.80 -15.69 -15.62
CA ILE A 226 -5.80 -15.49 -14.14
C ILE A 226 -4.39 -15.73 -13.60
N LEU A 227 -3.65 -14.63 -13.39
CA LEU A 227 -2.22 -14.65 -13.04
C LEU A 227 -1.96 -14.39 -11.55
N ARG A 228 -1.10 -15.21 -10.92
CA ARG A 228 -0.52 -14.96 -9.59
C ARG A 228 1.00 -15.14 -9.63
N THR A 229 1.74 -14.05 -9.48
CA THR A 229 3.21 -14.03 -9.66
C THR A 229 3.92 -13.31 -8.52
N PHE A 230 5.08 -13.84 -8.12
CA PHE A 230 5.97 -13.29 -7.10
C PHE A 230 7.43 -13.30 -7.61
N GLY A 231 8.16 -12.17 -7.54
CA GLY A 231 9.51 -12.09 -8.13
C GLY A 231 10.23 -10.73 -8.07
N ARG A 232 11.30 -10.61 -8.87
CA ARG A 232 11.97 -9.36 -9.28
C ARG A 232 12.12 -9.40 -10.81
N ILE A 233 11.91 -8.26 -11.47
CA ILE A 233 11.63 -8.16 -12.91
C ILE A 233 12.53 -7.11 -13.58
N LEU A 234 12.91 -7.40 -14.83
CA LEU A 234 13.30 -6.48 -15.91
C LEU A 234 12.64 -7.05 -17.18
N GLN A 235 11.84 -6.28 -17.90
CA GLN A 235 11.06 -6.78 -19.04
C GLN A 235 10.64 -5.66 -20.01
N ASP A 236 10.78 -5.92 -21.30
CA ASP A 236 10.11 -5.18 -22.36
C ASP A 236 8.95 -6.03 -22.91
N SER A 237 7.75 -5.44 -23.07
CA SER A 237 6.56 -6.20 -23.47
C SER A 237 5.55 -5.43 -24.32
N ALA A 238 4.95 -6.10 -25.29
CA ALA A 238 3.86 -5.57 -26.12
C ALA A 238 2.73 -6.60 -26.25
N SER A 239 1.51 -6.27 -25.82
CA SER A 239 0.37 -7.18 -25.83
C SER A 239 -0.99 -6.57 -26.20
N ILE A 240 -1.86 -7.39 -26.78
CA ILE A 240 -3.28 -7.09 -27.04
C ILE A 240 -4.11 -8.17 -26.37
N SER A 241 -5.03 -7.81 -25.45
CA SER A 241 -5.79 -8.78 -24.67
C SER A 241 -7.13 -8.28 -24.10
N ASP A 242 -8.17 -9.10 -24.18
CA ASP A 242 -9.39 -8.93 -23.39
C ASP A 242 -9.20 -9.54 -21.99
N SER A 243 -9.31 -8.74 -20.91
CA SER A 243 -8.93 -9.20 -19.56
C SER A 243 -9.95 -8.89 -18.46
N ILE A 244 -10.28 -9.90 -17.63
CA ILE A 244 -10.93 -9.70 -16.32
C ILE A 244 -9.85 -9.83 -15.24
N THR A 245 -9.24 -8.70 -14.90
CA THR A 245 -8.02 -8.65 -14.09
C THR A 245 -8.29 -8.44 -12.60
N VAL A 246 -7.93 -9.42 -11.75
CA VAL A 246 -7.90 -9.29 -10.28
C VAL A 246 -6.45 -9.37 -9.79
N LEU A 247 -5.76 -8.23 -9.80
CA LEU A 247 -4.37 -8.13 -9.36
C LEU A 247 -4.23 -8.01 -7.84
N ARG A 248 -3.30 -8.79 -7.27
CA ARG A 248 -2.74 -8.56 -5.93
C ARG A 248 -1.21 -8.74 -6.01
N THR A 249 -0.52 -7.70 -6.47
CA THR A 249 0.92 -7.71 -6.77
C THR A 249 1.75 -7.09 -5.64
N ARG A 250 3.04 -7.48 -5.55
CA ARG A 250 4.01 -6.91 -4.60
C ARG A 250 5.41 -6.98 -5.21
N TYR A 251 5.87 -5.89 -5.83
CA TYR A 251 7.12 -5.85 -6.63
C TYR A 251 8.07 -4.69 -6.30
N ARG A 252 9.29 -4.81 -6.83
CA ARG A 252 10.10 -3.71 -7.36
C ARG A 252 10.53 -4.13 -8.76
N SER A 253 10.35 -3.26 -9.74
CA SER A 253 10.62 -3.55 -11.15
C SER A 253 11.10 -2.30 -11.89
N ALA A 254 11.49 -2.49 -13.15
CA ALA A 254 11.69 -1.46 -14.16
C ALA A 254 11.27 -2.14 -15.46
N ASP A 255 10.17 -1.68 -16.04
CA ASP A 255 9.40 -2.38 -17.06
C ASP A 255 9.00 -1.37 -18.13
N ASP A 256 9.13 -1.73 -19.42
CA ASP A 256 8.53 -0.99 -20.52
C ASP A 256 7.42 -1.87 -21.13
N SER A 257 6.17 -1.40 -21.08
CA SER A 257 5.00 -2.24 -21.41
C SER A 257 3.92 -1.50 -22.21
N LEU A 258 3.63 -2.01 -23.41
CA LEU A 258 2.47 -1.63 -24.20
C LEU A 258 1.36 -2.68 -24.04
N SER A 259 0.19 -2.30 -23.53
CA SER A 259 -0.96 -3.20 -23.38
C SER A 259 -2.28 -2.52 -23.73
N ILE A 260 -3.10 -3.14 -24.58
CA ILE A 260 -4.50 -2.74 -24.82
C ILE A 260 -5.42 -3.68 -24.05
N SER A 261 -6.27 -3.14 -23.17
CA SER A 261 -7.22 -3.92 -22.35
C SER A 261 -8.46 -3.09 -21.98
N ASP A 262 -9.65 -3.66 -22.13
CA ASP A 262 -10.89 -3.02 -21.69
C ASP A 262 -11.06 -3.06 -20.16
N LEU A 263 -11.33 -1.90 -19.54
CA LEU A 263 -11.59 -1.79 -18.10
C LEU A 263 -12.49 -0.58 -17.75
N VAL A 264 -13.75 -0.57 -18.20
CA VAL A 264 -14.92 -1.05 -17.39
C VAL A 264 -14.98 -0.46 -15.93
N GLY A 265 -16.13 -0.15 -15.29
CA GLY A 265 -16.22 0.97 -14.27
C GLY A 265 -17.03 0.82 -12.95
N LEU A 266 -16.41 0.96 -11.75
CA LEU A 266 -17.15 1.18 -10.48
C LEU A 266 -17.41 2.65 -10.36
N ARG A 267 -18.68 2.96 -10.15
CA ARG A 267 -19.06 4.32 -9.85
C ARG A 267 -20.24 4.35 -8.87
N GLY A 268 -20.17 5.24 -7.90
CA GLY A 268 -21.25 5.55 -6.98
C GLY A 268 -22.08 6.75 -7.43
N LYS A 269 -22.88 7.24 -6.48
CA LYS A 269 -23.74 8.41 -6.60
C LYS A 269 -23.41 9.39 -5.48
N LEU A 270 -23.36 10.68 -5.83
CA LEU A 270 -23.27 11.78 -4.88
C LEU A 270 -24.53 12.65 -5.01
N THR A 271 -25.27 12.82 -3.92
CA THR A 271 -26.41 13.75 -3.84
C THR A 271 -26.08 14.93 -2.93
N ILE A 272 -26.47 16.14 -3.35
CA ILE A 272 -26.21 17.40 -2.66
C ILE A 272 -27.55 18.11 -2.47
N GLU A 273 -27.99 18.25 -1.22
CA GLU A 273 -29.29 18.83 -0.88
C GLU A 273 -29.11 20.18 -0.20
N THR A 274 -29.70 21.24 -0.75
CA THR A 274 -29.79 22.56 -0.11
C THR A 274 -31.12 22.66 0.62
N ARG A 275 -31.13 22.92 1.93
CA ARG A 275 -32.36 22.82 2.74
C ARG A 275 -32.56 23.91 3.78
N ASN A 276 -33.83 24.30 3.96
CA ASN A 276 -34.35 25.01 5.14
C ASN A 276 -35.64 24.29 5.60
N ASN A 277 -35.50 23.13 6.26
CA ASN A 277 -36.54 22.12 6.49
C ASN A 277 -37.18 21.49 5.23
N THR A 278 -37.30 22.25 4.13
CA THR A 278 -37.62 21.77 2.77
C THR A 278 -36.42 21.97 1.85
N LEU A 279 -36.39 21.28 0.69
CA LEU A 279 -35.41 21.55 -0.37
C LEU A 279 -35.58 22.95 -0.94
N ILE A 280 -34.47 23.64 -1.22
CA ILE A 280 -34.41 25.03 -1.71
C ILE A 280 -33.59 25.09 -3.00
N PRO A 281 -34.18 25.48 -4.15
CA PRO A 281 -33.47 25.49 -5.43
C PRO A 281 -32.54 26.68 -5.63
N GLY A 282 -31.68 26.60 -6.66
CA GLY A 282 -30.82 27.71 -7.10
C GLY A 282 -29.51 27.87 -6.32
N ALA A 283 -28.99 26.80 -5.73
CA ALA A 283 -27.63 26.74 -5.21
C ALA A 283 -26.65 26.26 -6.30
N ILE A 284 -25.40 26.75 -6.26
CA ILE A 284 -24.30 26.23 -7.08
C ILE A 284 -23.18 25.77 -6.16
N TYR A 285 -22.66 24.58 -6.43
CA TYR A 285 -21.57 23.95 -5.68
C TYR A 285 -20.36 23.69 -6.56
N ARG A 286 -19.17 23.85 -6.01
CA ARG A 286 -17.90 23.45 -6.59
C ARG A 286 -17.34 22.26 -5.79
N ILE A 287 -17.18 21.12 -6.45
CA ILE A 287 -16.75 19.84 -5.89
C ILE A 287 -15.28 19.62 -6.25
N THR A 288 -14.47 19.23 -5.27
CA THR A 288 -13.01 19.03 -5.40
C THR A 288 -12.60 17.73 -4.70
N PRO A 289 -11.98 16.75 -5.35
CA PRO A 289 -11.72 16.67 -6.80
C PRO A 289 -13.02 16.61 -7.63
N ASN A 290 -12.93 16.66 -8.96
CA ASN A 290 -14.09 16.40 -9.82
C ASN A 290 -14.56 14.94 -9.64
N PRO A 291 -15.85 14.69 -9.33
CA PRO A 291 -16.37 13.34 -9.09
C PRO A 291 -16.29 12.40 -10.29
N TYR A 292 -16.17 12.91 -11.53
CA TYR A 292 -16.11 12.07 -12.73
C TYR A 292 -14.69 11.65 -13.13
N THR A 293 -13.68 12.47 -12.79
CA THR A 293 -12.29 12.34 -13.28
C THR A 293 -11.25 12.16 -12.18
N GLY A 294 -11.59 12.44 -10.92
CA GLY A 294 -10.65 12.33 -9.79
C GLY A 294 -9.69 13.51 -9.63
N PHE A 295 -9.73 14.50 -10.54
CA PHE A 295 -8.82 15.66 -10.56
C PHE A 295 -9.54 16.98 -10.85
N GLY A 296 -8.93 18.10 -10.47
CA GLY A 296 -9.51 19.43 -10.69
C GLY A 296 -10.81 19.66 -9.90
N THR A 297 -11.72 20.48 -10.42
CA THR A 297 -12.98 20.80 -9.72
C THR A 297 -14.17 20.82 -10.65
N LEU A 298 -15.29 20.25 -10.23
CA LEU A 298 -16.57 20.30 -10.96
C LEU A 298 -17.49 21.35 -10.35
N THR A 299 -18.01 22.28 -11.16
CA THR A 299 -19.11 23.16 -10.74
C THR A 299 -20.43 22.52 -11.16
N VAL A 300 -21.38 22.42 -10.23
CA VAL A 300 -22.72 21.83 -10.44
C VAL A 300 -23.82 22.77 -9.96
N SER A 301 -24.94 22.74 -10.65
CA SER A 301 -26.11 23.60 -10.41
C SER A 301 -27.39 22.81 -10.58
N ASP A 302 -28.27 22.95 -9.61
CA ASP A 302 -29.61 22.34 -9.53
C ASP A 302 -30.42 22.54 -10.83
N GLY A 303 -30.86 21.44 -11.43
CA GLY A 303 -31.64 21.44 -12.67
C GLY A 303 -30.86 21.62 -13.98
N LEU A 304 -29.52 21.55 -13.97
CA LEU A 304 -28.69 21.58 -15.17
C LEU A 304 -27.63 20.46 -15.15
N SER A 305 -27.30 19.92 -16.33
CA SER A 305 -26.22 18.92 -16.47
C SER A 305 -24.93 19.39 -15.78
N PRO A 306 -24.26 18.55 -14.96
CA PRO A 306 -24.37 17.09 -14.87
C PRO A 306 -25.39 16.56 -13.83
N ASP A 307 -26.34 17.37 -13.38
CA ASP A 307 -27.45 16.90 -12.54
C ASP A 307 -28.32 15.87 -13.28
N SER A 308 -28.56 14.72 -12.66
CA SER A 308 -29.16 13.54 -13.32
C SER A 308 -30.68 13.53 -13.35
N ASP A 309 -31.36 14.27 -12.47
CA ASP A 309 -32.82 14.39 -12.51
C ASP A 309 -33.30 15.63 -13.31
N LEU A 310 -32.34 16.51 -13.70
CA LEU A 310 -32.53 17.76 -14.44
C LEU A 310 -33.64 18.67 -13.85
N SER A 311 -33.94 18.52 -12.57
CA SER A 311 -35.06 19.17 -11.89
C SER A 311 -34.54 20.17 -10.89
N ASN A 312 -34.76 21.48 -11.14
CA ASN A 312 -34.38 22.57 -10.23
C ASN A 312 -35.23 22.53 -8.95
N ASN A 313 -34.91 21.61 -8.04
CA ASN A 313 -35.75 21.17 -6.93
C ASN A 313 -35.05 21.32 -5.56
N GLY A 314 -33.77 21.70 -5.54
CA GLY A 314 -32.90 21.84 -4.38
C GLY A 314 -32.00 20.63 -4.09
N SER A 315 -31.97 19.62 -4.96
CA SER A 315 -31.22 18.36 -4.81
C SER A 315 -30.48 17.99 -6.09
N ILE A 316 -29.17 18.25 -6.12
CA ILE A 316 -28.30 17.85 -7.24
C ILE A 316 -27.94 16.37 -7.07
N SER A 317 -28.21 15.54 -8.07
CA SER A 317 -27.89 14.12 -8.09
C SER A 317 -26.84 13.83 -9.16
N LEU A 318 -25.62 13.48 -8.75
CA LEU A 318 -24.54 13.05 -9.64
C LEU A 318 -24.45 11.52 -9.63
N LEU A 319 -24.70 10.90 -10.78
CA LEU A 319 -24.43 9.48 -11.01
C LEU A 319 -22.98 9.30 -11.47
N ASN A 320 -22.51 8.06 -11.58
CA ASN A 320 -21.22 7.74 -12.19
C ASN A 320 -19.99 8.43 -11.55
N VAL A 321 -20.07 8.67 -10.24
CA VAL A 321 -19.05 9.29 -9.39
C VAL A 321 -18.00 8.26 -8.98
N LEU A 322 -16.71 8.57 -9.07
CA LEU A 322 -15.63 7.69 -8.60
C LEU A 322 -15.72 7.47 -7.07
N LEU A 323 -15.11 6.40 -6.56
CA LEU A 323 -14.95 6.27 -5.11
C LEU A 323 -13.87 7.24 -4.62
N GLY A 324 -14.19 8.02 -3.59
CA GLY A 324 -13.27 9.01 -3.03
C GLY A 324 -13.96 10.01 -2.11
N SER A 325 -13.13 10.89 -1.52
CA SER A 325 -13.56 11.99 -0.65
C SER A 325 -13.63 13.28 -1.45
N TYR A 326 -14.75 14.00 -1.34
CA TYR A 326 -15.06 15.19 -2.12
C TYR A 326 -15.37 16.38 -1.20
N LYS A 327 -14.60 17.45 -1.36
CA LYS A 327 -14.83 18.76 -0.75
C LYS A 327 -15.79 19.56 -1.62
N LEU A 328 -16.95 19.87 -1.07
CA LEU A 328 -17.98 20.71 -1.67
C LEU A 328 -17.84 22.12 -1.12
N ASN A 329 -17.93 23.13 -1.99
CA ASN A 329 -17.92 24.54 -1.64
C ASN A 329 -19.06 25.25 -2.38
N GLN A 330 -20.01 25.81 -1.65
CA GLN A 330 -21.14 26.54 -2.20
C GLN A 330 -20.67 27.88 -2.76
N THR A 331 -20.61 27.97 -4.09
CA THR A 331 -20.20 29.18 -4.82
C THR A 331 -21.37 30.14 -5.05
N GLN A 332 -22.62 29.66 -5.03
CA GLN A 332 -23.81 30.49 -5.05
C GLN A 332 -24.84 30.01 -4.02
N THR A 333 -25.34 30.94 -3.21
CA THR A 333 -26.44 30.71 -2.26
C THR A 333 -27.78 31.02 -2.94
N PRO A 334 -28.86 30.26 -2.68
CA PRO A 334 -30.21 30.61 -3.09
C PRO A 334 -30.63 32.03 -2.69
N SER A 335 -31.36 32.70 -3.58
CA SER A 335 -31.82 34.08 -3.35
C SER A 335 -32.75 34.18 -2.14
N GLY A 336 -32.47 35.13 -1.23
CA GLY A 336 -33.22 35.35 0.01
C GLY A 336 -32.76 34.50 1.21
N TYR A 337 -31.70 33.69 1.03
CA TYR A 337 -31.12 32.85 2.07
C TYR A 337 -29.66 33.20 2.36
N VAL A 338 -29.20 32.83 3.56
CA VAL A 338 -27.80 32.83 4.01
C VAL A 338 -27.41 31.38 4.29
N PRO A 339 -26.23 30.90 3.85
CA PRO A 339 -25.82 29.53 4.16
C PRO A 339 -25.26 29.47 5.58
N ILE A 340 -25.53 28.39 6.31
CA ILE A 340 -24.95 28.17 7.65
C ILE A 340 -23.50 27.72 7.51
N THR A 341 -23.29 26.65 6.74
CA THR A 341 -21.99 26.19 6.24
C THR A 341 -21.89 26.50 4.75
N LYS A 342 -20.72 26.93 4.30
CA LYS A 342 -20.42 27.12 2.86
C LYS A 342 -19.65 25.95 2.30
N LYS A 343 -18.92 25.23 3.13
CA LYS A 343 -18.11 24.08 2.73
C LYS A 343 -18.58 22.83 3.47
N GLY A 344 -18.17 21.68 2.93
CA GLY A 344 -18.28 20.41 3.64
C GLY A 344 -17.66 19.28 2.84
N LEU A 345 -17.56 18.11 3.46
CA LEU A 345 -16.73 17.02 2.98
C LEU A 345 -17.50 15.71 3.03
N VAL A 346 -17.69 15.07 1.89
CA VAL A 346 -18.45 13.82 1.74
C VAL A 346 -17.54 12.72 1.20
N THR A 347 -17.76 11.45 1.54
CA THR A 347 -17.04 10.33 0.91
C THR A 347 -18.04 9.39 0.23
N VAL A 348 -17.84 9.18 -1.07
CA VAL A 348 -18.41 8.07 -1.82
C VAL A 348 -17.48 6.89 -1.61
N HIS A 349 -17.85 5.98 -0.71
CA HIS A 349 -17.06 4.78 -0.39
C HIS A 349 -17.86 3.54 -0.77
N GLY A 350 -17.21 2.39 -0.88
CA GLY A 350 -17.91 1.13 -1.11
C GLY A 350 -19.01 0.83 -0.07
N THR A 351 -18.81 1.20 1.20
CA THR A 351 -19.84 1.08 2.26
C THR A 351 -20.90 2.19 2.27
N ASN A 352 -20.75 3.21 1.42
CA ASN A 352 -21.64 4.37 1.26
C ASN A 352 -21.67 4.83 -0.20
N ILE A 353 -22.11 3.93 -1.09
CA ILE A 353 -22.07 4.14 -2.54
C ILE A 353 -23.06 5.21 -3.03
N ASN A 354 -24.07 5.53 -2.22
CA ASN A 354 -25.02 6.63 -2.43
C ASN A 354 -24.77 7.71 -1.37
N ALA A 355 -23.67 8.45 -1.53
CA ALA A 355 -23.30 9.45 -0.54
C ALA A 355 -24.21 10.68 -0.62
N LEU A 356 -24.68 11.15 0.54
CA LEU A 356 -25.57 12.29 0.67
C LEU A 356 -24.90 13.40 1.47
N MET A 357 -24.91 14.61 0.91
CA MET A 357 -24.41 15.83 1.51
C MET A 357 -25.57 16.82 1.75
N LYS A 358 -25.72 17.34 2.96
CA LYS A 358 -26.77 18.34 3.27
C LYS A 358 -26.17 19.69 3.63
N PHE A 359 -26.60 20.73 2.93
CA PHE A 359 -26.26 22.12 3.23
C PHE A 359 -27.48 22.85 3.80
N VAL A 360 -27.35 23.31 5.04
CA VAL A 360 -28.41 24.08 5.71
C VAL A 360 -28.30 25.55 5.33
N VAL A 361 -29.40 26.10 4.82
CA VAL A 361 -29.57 27.53 4.55
C VAL A 361 -30.71 28.08 5.41
N VAL A 362 -30.62 29.34 5.82
CA VAL A 362 -31.67 30.04 6.59
C VAL A 362 -32.11 31.29 5.86
N THR A 363 -33.28 31.84 6.17
CA THR A 363 -33.70 33.12 5.58
C THR A 363 -32.84 34.26 6.12
N ASN A 364 -32.68 35.34 5.34
CA ASN A 364 -31.99 36.57 5.79
C ASN A 364 -32.63 37.25 7.02
N THR A 365 -33.80 36.79 7.45
CA THR A 365 -34.57 37.25 8.63
C THR A 365 -34.46 36.32 9.84
N THR A 366 -33.74 35.21 9.75
CA THR A 366 -33.66 34.21 10.82
C THR A 366 -32.82 34.70 11.99
N ASN A 367 -33.36 34.58 13.22
CA ASN A 367 -32.67 34.99 14.44
C ASN A 367 -31.68 33.89 14.91
N LEU A 368 -30.50 33.85 14.26
CA LEU A 368 -29.43 32.89 14.56
C LEU A 368 -29.04 32.82 16.06
N PRO A 369 -28.85 33.94 16.78
CA PRO A 369 -28.50 33.89 18.21
C PRO A 369 -29.45 33.07 19.10
N ASN A 370 -30.73 32.94 18.74
CA ASN A 370 -31.74 32.20 19.51
C ASN A 370 -32.15 30.88 18.86
N SER A 371 -31.50 30.47 17.76
CA SER A 371 -31.87 29.26 17.02
C SER A 371 -31.61 27.98 17.82
N GLY A 372 -32.32 26.91 17.44
CA GLY A 372 -32.15 25.57 18.02
C GLY A 372 -30.87 24.88 17.53
N VAL A 373 -30.83 23.56 17.69
CA VAL A 373 -29.73 22.72 17.19
C VAL A 373 -29.84 22.56 15.67
N ILE A 374 -28.71 22.73 14.98
CA ILE A 374 -28.52 22.53 13.55
C ILE A 374 -27.37 21.51 13.39
N ASP A 375 -27.67 20.31 12.92
CA ASP A 375 -26.65 19.29 12.67
C ASP A 375 -25.84 19.63 11.38
N ILE A 376 -24.53 19.39 11.41
CA ILE A 376 -23.62 19.61 10.28
C ILE A 376 -23.18 18.26 9.70
N ASP A 377 -23.73 17.85 8.55
CA ASP A 377 -23.36 16.60 7.84
C ASP A 377 -21.99 16.70 7.11
N ASN A 378 -20.93 17.11 7.81
CA ASN A 378 -19.60 17.39 7.22
C ASN A 378 -18.45 16.49 7.74
N VAL A 379 -18.70 15.53 8.65
CA VAL A 379 -17.61 14.74 9.27
C VAL A 379 -17.24 13.54 8.42
N ASN A 380 -15.93 13.34 8.28
CA ASN A 380 -15.36 12.38 7.36
C ASN A 380 -13.97 11.92 7.85
N ILE A 381 -13.53 10.79 7.31
CA ILE A 381 -12.20 10.19 7.52
C ILE A 381 -11.40 10.32 6.23
N ASP A 382 -10.08 10.46 6.33
CA ASP A 382 -9.24 10.83 5.21
C ASP A 382 -9.09 9.77 4.09
N SER A 383 -8.98 10.27 2.86
CA SER A 383 -8.36 9.65 1.68
C SER A 383 -8.70 8.18 1.42
N ASN A 384 -9.99 7.83 1.44
CA ASN A 384 -10.49 6.46 1.25
C ASN A 384 -9.92 5.43 2.26
N GLN A 385 -9.20 5.89 3.31
CA GLN A 385 -8.56 5.04 4.32
C GLN A 385 -9.52 4.58 5.41
N PHE A 386 -10.82 4.77 5.25
CA PHE A 386 -11.85 4.20 6.11
C PHE A 386 -11.62 2.70 6.37
N GLY A 387 -11.20 1.95 5.35
CA GLY A 387 -10.82 0.53 5.47
C GLY A 387 -9.64 0.22 6.40
N THR A 388 -8.70 1.16 6.63
CA THR A 388 -7.54 0.93 7.52
C THR A 388 -7.91 1.06 9.00
N LEU A 389 -8.95 1.83 9.33
CA LEU A 389 -9.48 1.95 10.69
C LEU A 389 -10.44 0.80 11.07
N LEU A 390 -10.98 0.09 10.08
CA LEU A 390 -11.93 -1.00 10.26
C LEU A 390 -11.31 -2.33 10.67
N ASN A 391 -10.01 -2.57 10.46
CA ASN A 391 -9.39 -3.87 10.76
C ASN A 391 -8.17 -3.78 11.71
N PRO A 392 -8.21 -4.40 12.92
CA PRO A 392 -9.38 -4.95 13.62
C PRO A 392 -10.06 -3.85 14.46
N ILE A 393 -11.17 -3.29 13.94
CA ILE A 393 -12.07 -2.28 14.53
C ILE A 393 -11.43 -1.38 15.59
N LYS A 394 -10.64 -0.40 15.14
CA LYS A 394 -9.92 0.52 16.02
C LYS A 394 -10.75 1.74 16.45
N LEU A 395 -11.97 1.92 15.92
CA LEU A 395 -12.79 3.12 16.13
C LEU A 395 -14.24 2.80 16.54
N THR A 396 -14.70 3.42 17.62
CA THR A 396 -16.09 3.32 18.12
C THR A 396 -16.62 4.69 18.54
N LYS A 397 -17.88 5.02 18.25
CA LYS A 397 -18.55 6.17 18.88
C LYS A 397 -19.07 5.78 20.26
N VAL A 398 -18.96 6.67 21.24
CA VAL A 398 -19.33 6.40 22.64
C VAL A 398 -20.30 7.46 23.13
N LYS A 399 -21.37 7.01 23.81
CA LYS A 399 -22.33 7.88 24.49
C LYS A 399 -23.02 7.18 25.66
N ASN A 400 -23.02 7.84 26.81
CA ASN A 400 -23.45 7.30 28.10
C ASN A 400 -22.82 5.92 28.39
N GLY A 401 -21.56 5.73 28.02
CA GLY A 401 -20.84 4.44 28.15
C GLY A 401 -21.15 3.38 27.10
N VAL A 402 -22.16 3.57 26.25
CA VAL A 402 -22.47 2.64 25.17
C VAL A 402 -21.48 2.87 24.02
N GLN A 403 -20.61 1.90 23.77
CA GLN A 403 -19.68 1.93 22.64
C GLN A 403 -20.30 1.24 21.42
N THR A 404 -20.45 1.98 20.32
CA THR A 404 -20.97 1.47 19.04
C THR A 404 -19.85 1.47 18.00
N PRO A 405 -19.52 0.33 17.38
CA PRO A 405 -18.60 0.27 16.24
C PRO A 405 -19.03 1.18 15.09
N ILE A 406 -18.06 1.82 14.44
CA ILE A 406 -18.25 2.56 13.20
C ILE A 406 -17.88 1.62 12.07
N VAL A 407 -18.87 1.20 11.25
CA VAL A 407 -18.70 0.19 10.19
C VAL A 407 -19.00 0.72 8.80
N LYS A 408 -19.71 1.85 8.70
CA LYS A 408 -19.97 2.62 7.47
C LYS A 408 -19.67 4.10 7.70
N VAL A 409 -19.39 4.85 6.63
CA VAL A 409 -19.09 6.29 6.70
C VAL A 409 -20.19 7.06 7.43
N ASN A 410 -21.46 6.72 7.17
CA ASN A 410 -22.63 7.35 7.80
C ASN A 410 -22.83 6.99 9.29
N ASP A 411 -22.00 6.11 9.88
CA ASP A 411 -22.03 5.86 11.32
C ASP A 411 -21.26 6.93 12.12
N LEU A 412 -20.47 7.78 11.45
CA LEU A 412 -19.74 8.87 12.10
C LEU A 412 -20.72 9.88 12.76
N PRO A 413 -20.41 10.39 13.97
CA PRO A 413 -21.17 11.49 14.56
C PRO A 413 -20.90 12.80 13.81
N THR A 414 -21.82 13.74 13.94
CA THR A 414 -21.77 15.06 13.28
C THR A 414 -21.63 16.21 14.29
N PRO A 415 -20.90 17.29 13.96
CA PRO A 415 -20.82 18.49 14.78
C PRO A 415 -22.16 19.24 14.71
N LYS A 416 -22.41 20.11 15.69
CA LYS A 416 -23.67 20.85 15.79
C LYS A 416 -23.42 22.34 15.91
N LEU A 417 -24.28 23.13 15.30
CA LEU A 417 -24.38 24.56 15.53
C LEU A 417 -25.63 24.89 16.33
N VAL A 418 -25.51 25.83 17.26
CA VAL A 418 -26.60 26.23 18.16
C VAL A 418 -26.60 27.74 18.33
N GLY A 419 -27.76 28.39 18.44
CA GLY A 419 -27.83 29.82 18.72
C GLY A 419 -27.09 30.19 20.01
N LYS A 420 -26.16 31.15 19.94
CA LYS A 420 -25.24 31.45 21.06
C LYS A 420 -25.92 31.90 22.36
N ASN A 421 -27.15 32.41 22.30
CA ASN A 421 -27.96 32.81 23.46
C ASN A 421 -28.88 31.68 23.96
N ASN A 422 -29.01 30.57 23.24
CA ASN A 422 -29.92 29.48 23.56
C ASN A 422 -29.24 28.43 24.46
N THR A 423 -29.02 28.79 25.72
CA THR A 423 -28.30 27.97 26.71
C THR A 423 -28.88 26.56 26.88
N ILE A 424 -30.21 26.40 26.80
CA ILE A 424 -30.89 25.09 26.88
C ILE A 424 -30.53 24.23 25.67
N ALA A 425 -30.58 24.79 24.45
CA ALA A 425 -30.19 24.05 23.25
C ALA A 425 -28.68 23.74 23.24
N ILE A 426 -27.83 24.60 23.82
CA ILE A 426 -26.39 24.36 23.95
C ILE A 426 -26.12 23.15 24.87
N SER A 427 -26.79 23.07 26.04
CA SER A 427 -26.70 21.89 26.91
C SER A 427 -27.16 20.64 26.17
N ASN A 428 -28.37 20.68 25.60
CA ASN A 428 -28.94 19.53 24.88
C ASN A 428 -28.06 19.07 23.69
N ALA A 429 -27.39 19.99 22.98
CA ALA A 429 -26.46 19.64 21.91
C ALA A 429 -25.18 18.97 22.46
N THR A 430 -24.63 19.50 23.56
CA THR A 430 -23.43 19.00 24.25
C THR A 430 -23.66 17.62 24.85
N ASP A 431 -24.79 17.42 25.54
CA ASP A 431 -25.22 16.16 26.16
C ASP A 431 -25.62 15.10 25.11
N SER A 432 -25.98 15.55 23.90
CA SER A 432 -26.35 14.65 22.81
C SER A 432 -25.22 14.33 21.84
N GLN A 433 -24.05 14.97 21.96
CA GLN A 433 -22.86 14.70 21.14
C GLN A 433 -22.22 13.34 21.51
N TYR A 434 -21.53 12.73 20.55
CA TYR A 434 -20.76 11.49 20.77
C TYR A 434 -19.27 11.81 20.88
N THR A 435 -18.55 11.03 21.69
CA THR A 435 -17.09 10.97 21.66
C THR A 435 -16.64 9.89 20.68
N LEU A 436 -15.53 10.10 19.97
CA LEU A 436 -14.88 9.06 19.16
C LEU A 436 -13.75 8.40 19.95
N LEU A 437 -13.88 7.11 20.26
CA LEU A 437 -12.87 6.32 20.97
C LEU A 437 -12.01 5.52 19.98
N TYR A 438 -10.70 5.73 20.05
CA TYR A 438 -9.67 5.06 19.27
C TYR A 438 -8.97 4.01 20.15
N LYS A 439 -9.21 2.73 19.86
CA LYS A 439 -8.84 1.59 20.73
C LYS A 439 -7.40 1.10 20.58
N SER A 440 -6.71 1.48 19.50
CA SER A 440 -5.35 1.01 19.21
C SER A 440 -4.57 2.10 18.46
N LEU A 441 -4.01 3.03 19.23
CA LEU A 441 -2.95 3.95 18.78
C LEU A 441 -1.72 3.66 19.63
N ALA A 442 -0.81 2.85 19.09
CA ALA A 442 0.41 2.38 19.76
C ALA A 442 1.67 3.17 19.30
N GLU A 443 1.46 4.32 18.67
CA GLU A 443 2.49 5.11 17.97
C GLU A 443 2.67 6.52 18.56
N LEU A 444 1.84 6.94 19.53
CA LEU A 444 1.99 8.23 20.20
C LEU A 444 2.87 8.09 21.45
N LEU A 445 3.96 8.85 21.47
CA LEU A 445 4.90 8.99 22.59
C LEU A 445 4.57 10.24 23.43
N PRO A 446 5.14 10.34 24.65
CA PRO A 446 5.08 11.57 25.43
C PRO A 446 5.58 12.79 24.64
N ASN A 447 4.91 13.94 24.81
CA ASN A 447 5.26 15.18 24.10
C ASN A 447 5.24 15.08 22.55
N GLU A 448 4.43 14.21 21.95
CA GLU A 448 4.21 14.21 20.50
C GLU A 448 3.69 15.55 19.96
N SER A 449 3.97 15.83 18.69
CA SER A 449 3.54 17.07 18.04
C SER A 449 2.01 17.10 17.84
N PRO A 450 1.36 18.28 17.82
CA PRO A 450 -0.06 18.39 17.52
C PRO A 450 -0.41 17.74 16.16
N ASP A 451 0.47 17.86 15.16
CA ASP A 451 0.34 17.18 13.86
C ASP A 451 0.42 15.65 14.00
N SER A 452 1.37 15.12 14.79
CA SER A 452 1.48 13.67 15.05
C SER A 452 0.18 13.13 15.67
N ILE A 453 -0.35 13.85 16.67
CA ILE A 453 -1.58 13.48 17.37
C ILE A 453 -2.77 13.52 16.39
N ILE A 454 -3.01 14.63 15.69
CA ILE A 454 -4.18 14.72 14.80
C ILE A 454 -4.10 13.72 13.63
N ASN A 455 -2.89 13.46 13.11
CA ASN A 455 -2.66 12.43 12.10
C ASN A 455 -2.98 11.04 12.64
N ALA A 456 -2.63 10.71 13.88
CA ALA A 456 -3.02 9.45 14.51
C ALA A 456 -4.56 9.30 14.64
N PHE A 457 -5.27 10.40 14.88
CA PHE A 457 -6.74 10.43 14.91
C PHE A 457 -7.39 10.35 13.50
N ARG A 458 -6.68 10.67 12.41
CA ARG A 458 -7.15 10.59 11.01
C ARG A 458 -8.47 11.36 10.75
N LEU A 459 -8.72 12.44 11.49
CA LEU A 459 -9.91 13.27 11.39
C LEU A 459 -9.71 14.39 10.35
N ASN A 460 -10.68 14.55 9.44
CA ASN A 460 -10.65 15.63 8.45
C ASN A 460 -11.29 16.94 8.95
N ALA A 461 -10.89 18.05 8.32
CA ALA A 461 -11.40 19.38 8.60
C ALA A 461 -12.90 19.53 8.33
N THR A 462 -13.59 20.24 9.22
CA THR A 462 -15.00 20.60 9.08
C THR A 462 -15.19 22.12 8.95
N ASP A 463 -16.28 22.53 8.29
CA ASP A 463 -16.72 23.93 8.30
C ASP A 463 -17.43 24.21 9.64
N ALA A 464 -16.87 25.11 10.46
CA ALA A 464 -17.46 25.56 11.73
C ALA A 464 -18.67 26.50 11.54
N GLY A 465 -19.10 26.73 10.30
CA GLY A 465 -20.11 27.70 9.92
C GLY A 465 -19.51 29.10 9.74
N ASN A 466 -20.26 30.00 9.11
CA ASN A 466 -19.79 31.35 8.81
C ASN A 466 -20.33 32.45 9.75
N SER A 467 -20.97 32.08 10.86
CA SER A 467 -21.69 33.01 11.74
C SER A 467 -21.25 32.93 13.20
N THR A 468 -20.70 34.04 13.71
CA THR A 468 -20.38 34.30 15.13
C THR A 468 -21.62 34.39 16.03
N SER A 469 -22.83 34.22 15.47
CA SER A 469 -24.08 34.09 16.21
C SER A 469 -24.40 32.65 16.61
N LEU A 470 -23.60 31.67 16.18
CA LEU A 470 -23.79 30.25 16.46
C LEU A 470 -22.59 29.69 17.22
N SER A 471 -22.83 29.00 18.34
CA SER A 471 -21.81 28.19 19.02
C SER A 471 -21.62 26.85 18.30
N TYR A 472 -20.38 26.42 18.13
CA TYR A 472 -20.00 25.13 17.55
C TYR A 472 -19.81 24.08 18.66
N VAL A 473 -20.57 22.99 18.60
CA VAL A 473 -20.45 21.82 19.49
C VAL A 473 -19.80 20.70 18.70
N GLY A 474 -18.48 20.59 18.84
CA GLY A 474 -17.64 19.69 18.08
C GLY A 474 -17.56 18.28 18.65
N ILE A 475 -16.92 17.39 17.91
CA ILE A 475 -16.61 16.03 18.34
C ILE A 475 -15.23 16.04 18.99
N LEU A 476 -15.10 15.34 20.12
CA LEU A 476 -13.81 15.08 20.75
C LEU A 476 -13.38 13.64 20.42
N GLY A 477 -12.19 13.48 19.87
CA GLY A 477 -11.50 12.22 19.75
C GLY A 477 -10.76 11.89 21.05
N ALA A 478 -10.79 10.64 21.47
CA ALA A 478 -10.08 10.12 22.63
C ALA A 478 -9.40 8.79 22.34
N THR A 479 -8.21 8.61 22.89
CA THR A 479 -7.51 7.31 22.91
C THR A 479 -8.00 6.42 24.05
N ALA A 480 -7.88 5.11 23.88
CA ALA A 480 -7.97 4.17 24.99
C ALA A 480 -6.85 4.42 26.01
N GLN A 481 -7.17 4.27 27.30
CA GLN A 481 -6.24 4.55 28.40
C GLN A 481 -4.98 3.67 28.33
N SER A 482 -3.80 4.30 28.28
CA SER A 482 -2.52 3.62 28.45
C SER A 482 -2.04 3.75 29.90
N ASN A 483 -1.60 2.63 30.49
CA ASN A 483 -0.99 2.62 31.82
C ASN A 483 0.43 3.23 31.84
N VAL A 484 1.02 3.52 30.67
CA VAL A 484 2.41 3.98 30.53
C VAL A 484 2.49 5.44 30.08
N TYR A 485 1.62 5.86 29.15
CA TYR A 485 1.72 7.14 28.45
C TYR A 485 0.51 8.08 28.64
N GLY A 486 -0.51 7.66 29.41
CA GLY A 486 -1.71 8.46 29.67
C GLY A 486 -2.80 8.33 28.60
N GLN A 487 -3.55 9.40 28.35
CA GLN A 487 -4.59 9.51 27.33
C GLN A 487 -4.36 10.77 26.49
N TYR A 488 -4.35 10.60 25.17
CA TYR A 488 -4.42 11.69 24.19
C TYR A 488 -5.87 11.97 23.78
N LEU A 489 -6.19 13.24 23.62
CA LEU A 489 -7.46 13.79 23.15
C LEU A 489 -7.20 14.75 21.97
N ALA A 490 -8.15 14.85 21.03
CA ALA A 490 -8.06 15.80 19.92
C ALA A 490 -9.43 16.36 19.53
N THR A 491 -9.53 17.67 19.35
CA THR A 491 -10.75 18.31 18.80
C THR A 491 -10.93 17.93 17.34
N GLN A 492 -12.17 17.80 16.87
CA GLN A 492 -12.47 17.79 15.43
C GLN A 492 -11.80 18.99 14.74
N PRO A 493 -10.93 18.78 13.72
CA PRO A 493 -10.31 19.91 13.02
C PRO A 493 -11.34 20.77 12.30
N VAL A 494 -11.04 22.06 12.22
CA VAL A 494 -11.85 23.05 11.50
C VAL A 494 -11.02 23.69 10.39
N GLU A 495 -11.65 24.06 9.27
CA GLU A 495 -10.93 24.73 8.17
C GLU A 495 -10.33 26.09 8.55
N GLN A 496 -10.87 26.70 9.60
CA GLN A 496 -10.39 27.87 10.33
C GLN A 496 -11.22 27.95 11.61
N PHE A 497 -10.65 28.45 12.71
CA PHE A 497 -11.48 28.99 13.79
C PHE A 497 -12.01 30.38 13.38
N ASN A 498 -13.20 30.75 13.85
CA ASN A 498 -13.84 32.04 13.55
C ASN A 498 -13.78 32.95 14.79
N CYS A 499 -13.30 34.16 14.59
CA CYS A 499 -13.19 35.19 15.63
C CYS A 499 -14.58 35.56 16.15
N GLY A 500 -14.77 35.60 17.48
CA GLY A 500 -16.05 35.81 18.14
C GLY A 500 -17.00 34.58 18.12
N GLN A 501 -16.56 33.42 17.63
CA GLN A 501 -17.31 32.16 17.74
C GLN A 501 -16.87 31.36 18.97
N ARG A 502 -17.85 30.75 19.65
CA ARG A 502 -17.65 29.86 20.81
C ARG A 502 -17.62 28.39 20.36
N TYR A 503 -16.65 27.64 20.88
CA TYR A 503 -16.38 26.24 20.58
C TYR A 503 -16.48 25.40 21.85
N ILE A 504 -17.21 24.29 21.77
CA ILE A 504 -17.49 23.40 22.91
C ILE A 504 -17.20 21.97 22.49
N TYR A 505 -16.39 21.28 23.30
CA TYR A 505 -16.04 19.87 23.12
C TYR A 505 -16.25 19.12 24.44
N SER A 506 -16.97 18.00 24.40
CA SER A 506 -17.28 17.16 25.57
C SER A 506 -16.72 15.74 25.42
N LEU A 507 -16.23 15.19 26.53
CA LEU A 507 -15.83 13.79 26.65
C LEU A 507 -16.95 13.00 27.35
N ASP A 508 -17.30 11.83 26.83
CA ASP A 508 -18.13 10.87 27.55
C ASP A 508 -17.49 10.55 28.91
N ASN A 509 -18.27 10.67 29.98
CA ASN A 509 -17.75 10.47 31.34
C ASN A 509 -17.06 9.10 31.52
N THR A 510 -17.48 8.04 30.82
CA THR A 510 -16.86 6.71 30.93
C THR A 510 -15.47 6.60 30.31
N LEU A 511 -15.07 7.59 29.51
CA LEU A 511 -13.75 7.65 28.87
C LEU A 511 -12.75 8.53 29.62
N VAL A 512 -13.19 9.24 30.66
CA VAL A 512 -12.29 9.98 31.57
C VAL A 512 -11.47 8.94 32.37
N PRO A 513 -10.13 9.01 32.37
CA PRO A 513 -9.29 8.01 33.02
C PRO A 513 -9.53 7.89 34.54
N THR A 514 -9.24 6.71 35.08
CA THR A 514 -9.46 6.41 36.51
C THR A 514 -8.65 7.26 37.48
N TYR A 515 -7.53 7.86 37.05
CA TYR A 515 -6.78 8.87 37.82
C TYR A 515 -7.48 10.24 37.77
N GLY A 516 -7.86 10.68 36.59
CA GLY A 516 -8.54 11.95 36.30
C GLY A 516 -8.37 12.31 34.81
N GLY A 517 -9.00 13.40 34.37
CA GLY A 517 -8.84 13.90 33.01
C GLY A 517 -9.81 15.02 32.63
N ILE A 518 -9.77 15.42 31.36
CA ILE A 518 -10.66 16.44 30.78
C ILE A 518 -12.05 15.85 30.55
N LYS A 519 -13.09 16.59 30.95
CA LYS A 519 -14.51 16.27 30.72
C LYS A 519 -15.16 17.21 29.70
N LYS A 520 -14.80 18.50 29.71
CA LYS A 520 -15.28 19.52 28.77
C LYS A 520 -14.17 20.54 28.51
N VAL A 521 -14.06 21.01 27.28
CA VAL A 521 -13.33 22.24 26.93
C VAL A 521 -14.30 23.19 26.23
N ASP A 522 -14.25 24.47 26.59
CA ASP A 522 -15.21 25.50 26.18
C ASP A 522 -14.45 26.82 26.01
N PHE A 523 -14.31 27.29 24.76
CA PHE A 523 -13.50 28.47 24.46
C PHE A 523 -14.13 29.40 23.42
N THR A 524 -13.75 30.67 23.47
CA THR A 524 -14.17 31.73 22.55
C THR A 524 -12.94 32.54 22.16
N ILE A 525 -12.75 32.77 20.87
CA ILE A 525 -11.67 33.61 20.33
C ILE A 525 -12.20 35.04 20.22
N PHE A 526 -11.37 36.05 20.50
CA PHE A 526 -11.81 37.45 20.45
C PHE A 526 -12.40 37.81 19.08
N GLU A 527 -13.51 38.57 19.07
CA GLU A 527 -14.16 39.05 17.83
C GLU A 527 -13.22 39.92 16.97
N ASN A 528 -12.25 40.60 17.59
CA ASN A 528 -11.22 41.40 16.93
C ASN A 528 -9.82 40.71 16.93
N GLY A 529 -9.75 39.41 17.23
CA GLY A 529 -8.50 38.65 17.26
C GLY A 529 -7.94 38.32 15.88
N THR A 530 -6.83 37.57 15.84
CA THR A 530 -6.26 37.07 14.58
C THR A 530 -6.74 35.65 14.31
N CYS A 531 -7.63 35.48 13.33
CA CYS A 531 -8.11 34.17 12.88
C CYS A 531 -7.58 33.88 11.47
N PRO A 532 -6.46 33.14 11.33
CA PRO A 532 -5.92 32.80 10.02
C PRO A 532 -6.87 31.84 9.28
N GLY A 533 -6.96 32.02 7.95
CA GLY A 533 -7.78 31.16 7.07
C GLY A 533 -7.12 29.81 6.78
N THR A 534 -6.63 29.13 7.81
CA THR A 534 -5.86 27.88 7.75
C THR A 534 -6.49 26.82 8.64
N LEU A 535 -6.24 25.54 8.30
CA LEU A 535 -6.60 24.39 9.11
C LEU A 535 -6.16 24.60 10.56
N ASP A 536 -7.06 24.36 11.51
CA ASP A 536 -6.79 24.60 12.93
C ASP A 536 -7.51 23.59 13.83
N TYR A 537 -6.92 23.30 14.98
CA TYR A 537 -7.35 22.28 15.95
C TYR A 537 -6.57 22.39 17.26
N VAL A 538 -7.08 21.77 18.34
CA VAL A 538 -6.37 21.66 19.63
C VAL A 538 -6.29 20.19 20.05
N THR A 539 -5.13 19.80 20.58
CA THR A 539 -4.85 18.46 21.11
C THR A 539 -4.49 18.53 22.59
N TYR A 540 -4.68 17.44 23.32
CA TYR A 540 -4.36 17.38 24.75
C TYR A 540 -3.73 16.03 25.11
N GLU A 541 -2.64 16.07 25.84
CA GLU A 541 -2.02 14.92 26.52
C GLU A 541 -2.41 14.95 28.00
N VAL A 542 -2.98 13.86 28.53
CA VAL A 542 -3.60 13.79 29.86
C VAL A 542 -3.04 12.61 30.65
N ALA A 543 -2.28 12.88 31.72
CA ALA A 543 -1.60 11.87 32.53
C ALA A 543 -1.78 12.11 34.03
N SER A 544 -1.46 11.14 34.89
CA SER A 544 -1.52 11.32 36.36
C SER A 544 -0.38 12.18 36.91
N LYS A 545 0.70 12.34 36.14
CA LYS A 545 1.90 13.14 36.44
C LYS A 545 2.60 13.52 35.12
N PRO A 546 3.47 14.54 35.08
CA PRO A 546 4.31 14.81 33.91
C PRO A 546 5.09 13.56 33.48
N PRO A 547 5.17 13.25 32.17
CA PRO A 547 6.01 12.18 31.67
C PRO A 547 7.49 12.44 31.97
N ILE A 548 8.27 11.39 32.29
CA ILE A 548 9.70 11.52 32.66
C ILE A 548 10.51 12.20 31.54
N GLU A 549 10.17 11.90 30.29
CA GLU A 549 10.80 12.44 29.08
C GLU A 549 10.46 13.92 28.80
N SER A 550 9.58 14.55 29.59
CA SER A 550 9.25 15.99 29.44
C SER A 550 10.30 16.94 30.01
N GLY A 551 11.16 16.49 30.93
CA GLY A 551 12.07 17.36 31.67
C GLY A 551 11.41 18.40 32.58
N ILE A 552 10.06 18.38 32.68
CA ILE A 552 9.29 19.29 33.51
C ILE A 552 9.25 18.73 34.94
N PRO A 553 9.66 19.50 35.96
CA PRO A 553 9.64 19.02 37.35
C PRO A 553 8.20 18.74 37.79
N SER A 554 7.99 17.69 38.56
CA SER A 554 6.70 17.50 39.24
C SER A 554 6.47 18.62 40.27
N ILE A 555 5.21 18.92 40.62
CA ILE A 555 4.90 19.90 41.69
C ILE A 555 5.65 19.49 42.97
N THR A 556 5.68 18.19 43.24
CA THR A 556 6.35 17.52 44.37
C THR A 556 7.86 17.75 44.46
N GLU A 557 8.56 17.98 43.34
CA GLU A 557 10.01 18.26 43.36
C GLU A 557 10.35 19.66 43.87
N LYS A 558 9.41 20.61 43.74
CA LYS A 558 9.59 21.99 44.19
C LYS A 558 8.94 22.28 45.54
N ASP A 559 7.80 21.67 45.84
CA ASP A 559 7.25 21.56 47.21
C ASP A 559 6.94 20.08 47.51
N PRO A 560 7.78 19.37 48.29
CA PRO A 560 7.59 17.96 48.67
C PRO A 560 6.29 17.64 49.42
N THR A 561 5.49 18.65 49.75
CA THR A 561 4.20 18.49 50.44
C THR A 561 2.98 18.61 49.51
N GLN A 562 3.20 18.76 48.19
CA GLN A 562 2.15 18.77 47.16
C GLN A 562 2.33 17.64 46.15
N ASN A 563 1.45 16.64 46.22
CA ASN A 563 1.43 15.56 45.23
C ASN A 563 0.68 16.02 43.97
N THR A 564 1.27 15.80 42.79
CA THR A 564 0.56 15.93 41.51
C THR A 564 -0.42 14.76 41.34
N LEU A 565 -1.69 15.09 41.03
CA LEU A 565 -2.81 14.15 40.87
C LEU A 565 -3.30 14.06 39.42
N LEU A 566 -3.13 15.14 38.66
CA LEU A 566 -3.46 15.23 37.24
C LEU A 566 -2.47 16.17 36.54
N TYR A 567 -2.11 15.83 35.31
CA TYR A 567 -1.31 16.63 34.38
C TYR A 567 -2.04 16.70 33.03
N ILE A 568 -2.06 17.88 32.43
CA ILE A 568 -2.67 18.18 31.13
C ILE A 568 -1.68 19.03 30.34
N ASN A 569 -1.36 18.65 29.11
CA ASN A 569 -0.54 19.39 28.17
C ASN A 569 -1.36 19.66 26.92
N ALA A 570 -1.88 20.90 26.79
CA ALA A 570 -2.61 21.35 25.61
C ALA A 570 -1.61 21.74 24.51
N ARG A 571 -1.91 21.39 23.25
CA ARG A 571 -1.07 21.73 22.10
C ARG A 571 -1.85 22.08 20.83
N PHE A 572 -1.34 23.05 20.06
CA PHE A 572 -1.99 23.62 18.87
C PHE A 572 -0.99 23.92 17.72
N PRO A 573 -1.45 23.99 16.45
CA PRO A 573 -0.59 24.16 15.27
C PRO A 573 0.39 25.33 15.29
N ALA A 574 0.08 26.45 15.95
CA ALA A 574 0.96 27.62 15.96
C ALA A 574 2.27 27.42 16.75
N GLU A 575 2.37 26.38 17.60
CA GLU A 575 3.63 25.94 18.22
C GLU A 575 4.64 25.33 17.23
N LEU A 576 4.17 24.93 16.04
CA LEU A 576 5.01 24.29 15.03
C LEU A 576 5.90 25.33 14.33
N SER A 577 7.02 24.87 13.78
CA SER A 577 8.05 25.72 13.14
C SER A 577 7.60 26.51 11.90
N ASN A 578 6.34 26.37 11.47
CA ASN A 578 5.71 27.12 10.39
C ASN A 578 4.76 28.24 10.89
N GLY A 579 4.42 28.29 12.18
CA GLY A 579 3.61 29.35 12.79
C GLY A 579 2.18 29.49 12.23
N THR A 580 1.58 28.41 11.74
CA THR A 580 0.22 28.45 11.16
C THR A 580 -0.85 28.09 12.18
N GLY A 581 -1.95 28.84 12.23
CA GLY A 581 -3.06 28.64 13.17
C GLY A 581 -3.15 29.74 14.23
N ILE A 582 -4.11 29.63 15.14
CA ILE A 582 -4.24 30.52 16.29
C ILE A 582 -3.21 30.13 17.35
N ASP A 583 -2.45 31.13 17.79
CA ASP A 583 -1.61 31.03 18.98
C ASP A 583 -2.49 31.16 20.23
N PHE A 584 -2.78 30.03 20.88
CA PHE A 584 -3.57 29.98 22.11
C PHE A 584 -2.74 30.23 23.38
N ASP A 585 -1.41 30.34 23.29
CA ASP A 585 -0.56 30.81 24.40
C ASP A 585 -0.54 32.35 24.51
N ASN A 586 -0.89 33.04 23.42
CA ASN A 586 -1.08 34.48 23.42
C ASN A 586 -2.50 34.86 23.90
N SER A 587 -2.59 35.36 25.14
CA SER A 587 -3.83 35.79 25.80
C SER A 587 -4.60 36.91 25.09
N THR A 588 -4.02 37.54 24.05
CA THR A 588 -4.72 38.52 23.19
C THR A 588 -5.58 37.87 22.09
N ASN A 589 -5.48 36.54 21.89
CA ASN A 589 -6.29 35.80 20.92
C ASN A 589 -7.55 35.18 21.52
N THR A 590 -7.54 34.76 22.79
CA THR A 590 -8.66 34.06 23.45
C THR A 590 -9.46 34.96 24.39
N GLU A 591 -10.75 35.17 24.10
CA GLU A 591 -11.69 35.91 24.98
C GLU A 591 -12.01 35.12 26.26
N SER A 592 -12.12 33.79 26.12
CA SER A 592 -12.37 32.89 27.24
C SER A 592 -11.85 31.51 26.88
N TYR A 593 -11.17 30.82 27.80
CA TYR A 593 -10.83 29.42 27.65
C TYR A 593 -11.09 28.68 28.97
N THR A 594 -12.05 27.76 28.98
CA THR A 594 -12.53 27.09 30.20
C THR A 594 -12.38 25.57 30.08
N PHE A 595 -11.75 24.97 31.09
CA PHE A 595 -11.65 23.53 31.25
C PHE A 595 -12.61 23.06 32.34
N THR A 596 -13.31 21.95 32.11
CA THR A 596 -13.90 21.14 33.17
C THR A 596 -13.16 19.82 33.24
N VAL A 597 -12.60 19.51 34.41
CA VAL A 597 -11.75 18.35 34.65
C VAL A 597 -12.28 17.54 35.83
N LEU A 598 -11.98 16.24 35.83
CA LEU A 598 -12.16 15.35 36.98
C LEU A 598 -10.80 14.97 37.55
N THR A 599 -10.63 15.03 38.86
CA THR A 599 -9.39 14.64 39.54
C THR A 599 -9.66 13.78 40.76
N ALA A 600 -8.65 13.03 41.21
CA ALA A 600 -8.68 12.38 42.51
C ALA A 600 -8.72 13.44 43.64
N LYS A 601 -9.24 13.05 44.80
CA LYS A 601 -9.08 13.85 46.02
C LYS A 601 -7.60 13.91 46.43
N PRO A 602 -7.18 14.99 47.12
CA PRO A 602 -5.89 15.03 47.78
C PRO A 602 -5.90 14.08 48.99
N GLU A 603 -4.73 13.68 49.48
CA GLU A 603 -4.57 12.75 50.62
C GLU A 603 -5.28 13.22 51.89
N THR A 604 -5.51 14.53 52.00
CA THR A 604 -6.18 15.19 53.12
C THR A 604 -7.69 15.00 53.12
N ASN A 605 -8.25 14.50 52.02
CA ASN A 605 -9.68 14.29 51.78
C ASN A 605 -10.51 15.59 51.81
N ASN A 606 -9.87 16.76 51.85
CA ASN A 606 -10.49 18.08 51.76
C ASN A 606 -10.34 18.64 50.34
N ILE A 607 -11.43 18.99 49.68
CA ILE A 607 -11.38 19.48 48.30
C ILE A 607 -10.73 20.86 48.18
N ASP A 608 -10.80 21.70 49.24
CA ASP A 608 -10.20 23.04 49.25
C ASP A 608 -8.67 23.00 49.21
N ASP A 609 -8.06 21.85 49.53
CA ASP A 609 -6.61 21.65 49.46
C ASP A 609 -6.13 21.43 48.01
N LEU A 610 -7.04 21.25 47.03
CA LEU A 610 -6.72 21.15 45.60
C LEU A 610 -6.49 22.52 44.98
N THR A 611 -5.36 22.67 44.29
CA THR A 611 -5.00 23.86 43.51
C THR A 611 -4.65 23.46 42.08
N VAL A 612 -5.08 24.28 41.11
CA VAL A 612 -4.72 24.15 39.69
C VAL A 612 -3.53 25.07 39.42
N TYR A 613 -2.50 24.53 38.77
CA TYR A 613 -1.27 25.21 38.39
C TYR A 613 -1.12 25.22 36.88
N THR A 614 -0.54 26.30 36.35
CA THR A 614 0.03 26.38 35.00
C THR A 614 1.57 26.42 35.12
N PHE A 615 2.26 25.95 34.09
CA PHE A 615 3.70 25.96 33.99
C PHE A 615 4.21 27.19 33.23
N ASP A 616 4.93 28.05 33.93
CA ASP A 616 5.70 29.16 33.36
C ASP A 616 7.01 28.62 32.76
N GLU A 617 7.08 28.55 31.43
CA GLU A 617 8.24 28.02 30.72
C GLU A 617 9.48 28.91 30.82
N ILE A 618 9.29 30.23 30.89
CA ILE A 618 10.37 31.22 30.94
C ILE A 618 11.14 31.08 32.25
N ASN A 619 10.41 30.89 33.35
CA ASN A 619 10.99 30.75 34.68
C ASN A 619 11.19 29.28 35.11
N ASN A 620 10.69 28.30 34.34
CA ASN A 620 10.69 26.86 34.65
C ASN A 620 9.99 26.55 35.99
N VAL A 621 8.77 27.07 36.16
CA VAL A 621 8.06 27.09 37.46
C VAL A 621 6.54 26.89 37.33
N TRP A 622 5.99 26.01 38.16
CA TRP A 622 4.54 25.96 38.42
C TRP A 622 4.04 27.21 39.15
N THR A 623 3.01 27.87 38.61
CA THR A 623 2.36 29.08 39.12
C THR A 623 0.84 28.97 39.05
N THR A 624 0.12 29.84 39.77
CA THR A 624 -1.35 29.97 39.69
C THR A 624 -1.79 31.26 38.99
N SER A 625 -0.84 32.03 38.45
CA SER A 625 -1.14 33.24 37.67
C SER A 625 -1.90 32.88 36.38
N GLY A 626 -2.83 33.74 35.96
CA GLY A 626 -3.63 33.51 34.74
C GLY A 626 -4.70 32.41 34.86
N ILE A 627 -4.94 31.85 36.05
CA ILE A 627 -5.98 30.83 36.31
C ILE A 627 -7.07 31.42 37.21
N THR A 628 -8.33 31.25 36.81
CA THR A 628 -9.52 31.59 37.61
C THR A 628 -10.38 30.36 37.84
N GLU A 629 -10.48 29.90 39.09
CA GLU A 629 -11.40 28.80 39.45
C GLU A 629 -12.86 29.27 39.38
N VAL A 630 -13.68 28.55 38.63
CA VAL A 630 -15.11 28.84 38.39
C VAL A 630 -15.99 28.02 39.32
N SER A 631 -15.70 26.72 39.47
CA SER A 631 -16.38 25.86 40.44
C SER A 631 -15.52 24.65 40.85
N LYS A 632 -15.75 24.15 42.06
CA LYS A 632 -15.12 22.94 42.61
C LYS A 632 -16.09 22.21 43.52
N TYR A 633 -16.32 20.93 43.28
CA TYR A 633 -17.18 20.10 44.13
C TYR A 633 -16.88 18.60 43.99
N GLU A 634 -17.22 17.84 45.03
CA GLU A 634 -17.16 16.37 45.02
C GLU A 634 -18.38 15.76 44.29
N ILE A 635 -18.15 14.74 43.49
CA ILE A 635 -19.20 13.95 42.83
C ILE A 635 -19.71 12.90 43.82
N GLU A 636 -20.96 13.04 44.26
CA GLU A 636 -21.56 12.14 45.26
C GLU A 636 -21.92 10.75 44.70
N SER A 637 -22.28 10.65 43.41
CA SER A 637 -22.82 9.41 42.83
C SER A 637 -22.44 9.18 41.36
N GLY A 638 -22.63 7.94 40.88
CA GLY A 638 -22.25 7.50 39.54
C GLY A 638 -20.81 6.98 39.45
N ILE A 639 -20.33 6.78 38.22
CA ILE A 639 -19.03 6.14 37.93
C ILE A 639 -17.80 6.90 38.47
N HIS A 640 -17.97 8.20 38.77
CA HIS A 640 -16.94 9.07 39.33
C HIS A 640 -17.25 9.48 40.78
N SER A 641 -18.08 8.71 41.49
CA SER A 641 -18.35 8.95 42.93
C SER A 641 -17.03 9.03 43.72
N GLY A 642 -16.88 10.06 44.54
CA GLY A 642 -15.67 10.35 45.31
C GLY A 642 -14.55 11.05 44.52
N LYS A 643 -14.74 11.40 43.24
CA LYS A 643 -13.85 12.32 42.49
C LYS A 643 -14.28 13.77 42.70
N VAL A 644 -13.35 14.70 42.41
CA VAL A 644 -13.63 16.14 42.42
C VAL A 644 -13.75 16.63 40.99
N GLN A 645 -14.84 17.33 40.67
CA GLN A 645 -14.93 18.12 39.44
C GLN A 645 -14.42 19.53 39.74
N ILE A 646 -13.53 20.03 38.88
CA ILE A 646 -13.06 21.42 38.89
C ILE A 646 -13.40 22.03 37.52
N GLU A 647 -14.00 23.22 37.52
CA GLU A 647 -14.12 24.07 36.35
C GLU A 647 -13.25 25.32 36.57
N PHE A 648 -12.37 25.62 35.64
CA PHE A 648 -11.47 26.77 35.72
C PHE A 648 -11.27 27.41 34.34
N ALA A 649 -11.18 28.73 34.33
CA ALA A 649 -10.83 29.54 33.17
C ALA A 649 -9.33 29.87 33.18
N VAL A 650 -8.74 30.00 32.00
CA VAL A 650 -7.33 30.36 31.81
C VAL A 650 -7.20 31.52 30.83
N GLU A 651 -6.17 32.35 31.02
CA GLU A 651 -5.82 33.43 30.09
C GLU A 651 -5.12 32.91 28.81
N HIS A 652 -4.48 31.74 28.89
CA HIS A 652 -3.77 31.10 27.77
C HIS A 652 -3.63 29.58 27.96
N THR A 653 -3.49 28.81 26.87
CA THR A 653 -3.44 27.33 26.92
C THR A 653 -2.03 26.79 27.06
N SER A 654 -1.64 26.56 28.31
CA SER A 654 -0.32 26.10 28.70
C SER A 654 -0.37 24.66 29.24
N LYS A 655 0.74 24.20 29.84
CA LYS A 655 0.79 22.92 30.56
C LYS A 655 0.21 23.12 31.96
N PHE A 656 -0.77 22.31 32.33
CA PHE A 656 -1.47 22.38 33.60
C PHE A 656 -1.18 21.17 34.48
N ALA A 657 -1.16 21.38 35.80
CA ALA A 657 -1.13 20.31 36.77
C ALA A 657 -2.05 20.62 37.96
N ILE A 658 -2.65 19.59 38.53
CA ILE A 658 -3.50 19.70 39.71
C ILE A 658 -2.82 18.92 40.83
N GLY A 659 -2.68 19.55 41.99
CA GLY A 659 -2.10 18.94 43.18
C GLY A 659 -2.73 19.49 44.44
N GLY A 660 -2.35 18.97 45.60
CA GLY A 660 -2.87 19.47 46.87
C GLY A 660 -2.03 19.21 48.10
N LYS A 661 -2.23 20.07 49.11
CA LYS A 661 -1.54 20.08 50.41
C LYS A 661 -2.50 20.53 51.50
N LYS A 662 -2.39 19.94 52.68
CA LYS A 662 -3.21 20.23 53.85
C LYS A 662 -3.14 21.71 54.26
N SER A 663 -4.24 22.43 54.09
CA SER A 663 -4.33 23.84 54.41
C SER A 663 -4.77 24.09 55.85
N PRO A 664 -4.12 25.04 56.56
CA PRO A 664 -4.73 25.80 57.63
C PRO A 664 -5.00 27.24 57.16
N VAL A 665 -6.26 27.51 56.78
CA VAL A 665 -7.06 28.74 57.03
C VAL A 665 -6.41 30.12 56.78
N THR A 666 -6.99 31.00 55.94
CA THR A 666 -7.89 32.13 56.35
C THR A 666 -8.32 33.06 55.18
N SER A 667 -9.64 33.22 54.99
CA SER A 667 -10.43 34.44 54.63
C SER A 667 -10.19 35.37 53.38
N THR A 668 -11.36 35.75 52.83
CA THR A 668 -11.82 37.11 52.38
C THR A 668 -11.68 37.64 50.94
N SER A 669 -12.72 37.37 50.13
CA SER A 669 -13.67 38.33 49.51
C SER A 669 -13.25 39.44 48.52
N GLY A 670 -13.90 39.46 47.35
CA GLY A 670 -14.72 40.63 46.94
C GLY A 670 -14.62 41.21 45.50
N GLY A 671 -15.63 40.98 44.67
CA GLY A 671 -16.50 42.07 44.18
C GLY A 671 -16.28 42.78 42.81
N VAL A 672 -17.04 42.33 41.79
CA VAL A 672 -17.86 43.09 40.79
C VAL A 672 -17.32 44.35 40.05
N SER A 673 -17.51 44.36 38.70
CA SER A 673 -18.34 45.35 37.93
C SER A 673 -17.77 46.09 36.68
N SER A 674 -18.39 45.82 35.52
CA SER A 674 -19.04 46.75 34.56
C SER A 674 -18.31 47.77 33.62
N GLN A 675 -18.88 47.83 32.39
CA GLN A 675 -19.23 49.02 31.56
C GLN A 675 -18.29 49.64 30.49
N ALA A 676 -18.61 49.32 29.22
CA ALA A 676 -19.08 50.20 28.12
C ALA A 676 -18.33 51.50 27.68
N GLY A 677 -18.24 51.75 26.35
CA GLY A 677 -18.05 53.13 25.83
C GLY A 677 -17.66 53.36 24.35
N HIS A 678 -18.65 53.43 23.45
CA HIS A 678 -18.78 54.32 22.26
C HIS A 678 -17.59 54.79 21.35
N GLY A 679 -17.69 54.52 20.03
CA GLY A 679 -18.32 55.49 19.09
C GLY A 679 -17.53 56.21 17.96
N LYS A 680 -17.89 55.92 16.68
CA LYS A 680 -17.99 56.81 15.47
C LYS A 680 -16.70 57.56 14.98
N VAL A 681 -16.52 58.01 13.72
CA VAL A 681 -17.38 58.38 12.56
C VAL A 681 -16.56 58.43 11.25
N GLY A 682 -17.20 58.36 10.05
CA GLY A 682 -16.95 59.39 9.01
C GLY A 682 -16.52 59.03 7.56
N VAL A 683 -17.49 59.10 6.64
CA VAL A 683 -17.47 59.62 5.22
C VAL A 683 -16.62 58.97 4.08
N GLY A 684 -17.26 58.78 2.90
CA GLY A 684 -16.70 58.26 1.61
C GLY A 684 -16.13 59.36 0.68
N PRO A 685 -16.46 59.47 -0.65
CA PRO A 685 -17.42 58.68 -1.47
C PRO A 685 -17.14 58.54 -3.04
N VAL A 686 -18.02 57.79 -3.76
CA VAL A 686 -18.38 57.76 -5.23
C VAL A 686 -17.36 57.57 -6.39
N GLY A 687 -17.76 56.75 -7.38
CA GLY A 687 -17.39 56.87 -8.82
C GLY A 687 -17.27 55.50 -9.54
N ALA A 688 -18.28 54.90 -10.21
CA ALA A 688 -19.10 55.32 -11.35
C ALA A 688 -18.36 55.35 -12.72
N GLY A 689 -18.69 54.42 -13.63
CA GLY A 689 -18.18 54.41 -15.00
C GLY A 689 -18.74 53.22 -15.82
N ALA A 690 -19.55 53.51 -16.85
CA ALA A 690 -20.15 52.50 -17.74
C ALA A 690 -19.56 52.60 -19.16
N GLY A 691 -19.65 51.51 -19.94
CA GLY A 691 -19.26 51.50 -21.35
C GLY A 691 -19.80 50.27 -22.09
N ALA A 692 -20.59 50.49 -23.14
CA ALA A 692 -21.20 49.45 -23.97
C ALA A 692 -20.96 49.75 -25.46
N GLY A 693 -20.97 48.72 -26.33
CA GLY A 693 -21.01 48.94 -27.78
C GLY A 693 -20.61 47.76 -28.67
N SER A 694 -21.61 47.12 -29.29
CA SER A 694 -21.77 46.78 -30.74
C SER A 694 -20.57 46.57 -31.69
N ALA A 695 -20.66 45.83 -32.80
CA ALA A 695 -21.59 44.80 -33.30
C ALA A 695 -21.13 44.31 -34.70
N SER A 696 -21.51 43.08 -35.06
CA SER A 696 -21.80 42.56 -36.43
C SER A 696 -20.80 42.66 -37.60
N GLY A 697 -20.53 41.50 -38.20
CA GLY A 697 -20.13 41.31 -39.60
C GLY A 697 -20.52 39.91 -40.07
N VAL A 698 -21.19 39.77 -41.23
CA VAL A 698 -21.79 38.50 -41.71
C VAL A 698 -21.34 38.20 -43.14
N SER A 699 -21.01 36.95 -43.42
CA SER A 699 -21.21 36.32 -44.74
C SER A 699 -21.41 34.80 -44.57
N GLN A 700 -22.14 34.17 -45.49
CA GLN A 700 -22.49 32.74 -45.45
C GLN A 700 -21.79 31.97 -46.57
N GLU A 701 -21.41 30.71 -46.31
CA GLU A 701 -21.73 29.58 -47.20
C GLU A 701 -21.66 28.24 -46.43
N LYS A 702 -22.24 27.18 -47.02
CA LYS A 702 -22.54 25.86 -46.43
C LYS A 702 -21.63 24.76 -47.03
N PRO A 703 -21.62 23.51 -46.50
CA PRO A 703 -21.61 23.10 -45.09
C PRO A 703 -20.60 21.96 -44.83
N SER A 704 -19.92 21.94 -43.68
CA SER A 704 -19.14 20.77 -43.24
C SER A 704 -19.49 20.40 -41.79
N LYS A 705 -19.63 19.09 -41.58
CA LYS A 705 -19.96 18.36 -40.34
C LYS A 705 -19.45 19.06 -39.05
N PRO A 706 -20.25 19.25 -38.00
CA PRO A 706 -19.69 19.47 -36.66
C PRO A 706 -19.01 18.18 -36.19
N ALA A 707 -17.97 18.16 -35.37
CA ALA A 707 -16.99 19.13 -34.89
C ALA A 707 -16.36 18.38 -33.70
N GLY A 708 -15.30 17.62 -33.98
CA GLY A 708 -14.93 16.51 -33.12
C GLY A 708 -14.38 16.88 -31.75
N ILE A 709 -14.57 15.94 -30.82
CA ILE A 709 -14.04 16.01 -29.47
C ILE A 709 -12.52 15.86 -29.55
N THR A 710 -11.77 16.80 -28.98
CA THR A 710 -10.33 16.67 -28.75
C THR A 710 -10.09 16.31 -27.28
N ASN A 711 -9.44 15.19 -26.99
CA ASN A 711 -9.13 14.73 -25.63
C ASN A 711 -7.62 14.53 -25.45
N ILE A 712 -7.12 14.86 -24.25
CA ILE A 712 -5.80 14.37 -23.80
C ILE A 712 -6.03 13.01 -23.16
N ASP A 713 -5.65 11.95 -23.86
CA ASP A 713 -5.89 10.56 -23.44
C ASP A 713 -4.92 10.14 -22.32
N SER A 714 -3.67 10.61 -22.43
CA SER A 714 -2.63 10.42 -21.42
C SER A 714 -1.54 11.50 -21.52
N VAL A 715 -0.83 11.69 -20.41
CA VAL A 715 0.42 12.45 -20.39
C VAL A 715 1.49 11.61 -19.70
N TYR A 716 2.56 11.37 -20.44
CA TYR A 716 3.82 10.82 -19.95
C TYR A 716 4.79 11.95 -19.66
N TYR A 717 5.53 11.87 -18.55
CA TYR A 717 6.68 12.74 -18.29
C TYR A 717 7.82 11.94 -17.68
N ASN A 718 9.05 12.26 -18.08
CA ASN A 718 10.28 11.86 -17.40
C ASN A 718 11.11 13.13 -17.17
N VAL A 719 11.34 13.49 -15.91
CA VAL A 719 12.07 14.69 -15.48
C VAL A 719 13.38 14.38 -14.77
N CYS A 720 13.81 13.12 -14.76
CA CYS A 720 15.02 12.70 -14.05
C CYS A 720 16.10 12.14 -14.97
N ASP A 721 15.72 11.50 -16.08
CA ASP A 721 16.65 10.96 -17.06
C ASP A 721 16.53 11.72 -18.40
N ASP A 722 15.35 11.75 -19.03
CA ASP A 722 15.18 12.26 -20.40
C ASP A 722 14.70 13.72 -20.53
N ASN A 723 14.14 14.31 -19.48
CA ASN A 723 13.61 15.69 -19.48
C ASN A 723 12.56 15.95 -20.57
N ILE A 724 11.69 14.98 -20.82
CA ILE A 724 10.71 15.00 -21.91
C ILE A 724 9.29 14.71 -21.39
N VAL A 725 8.31 15.34 -22.02
CA VAL A 725 6.88 15.04 -21.87
C VAL A 725 6.36 14.58 -23.22
N LYS A 726 5.62 13.46 -23.22
CA LYS A 726 4.85 13.00 -24.38
C LYS A 726 3.37 13.13 -24.06
N VAL A 727 2.66 13.84 -24.92
CA VAL A 727 1.23 14.14 -24.80
C VAL A 727 0.50 13.39 -25.91
N MET A 728 -0.42 12.51 -25.54
CA MET A 728 -1.25 11.79 -26.49
C MET A 728 -2.62 12.46 -26.59
N VAL A 729 -2.98 12.88 -27.81
CA VAL A 729 -4.21 13.61 -28.09
C VAL A 729 -5.05 12.84 -29.10
N SER A 730 -6.32 12.58 -28.77
CA SER A 730 -7.30 11.99 -29.71
C SER A 730 -8.31 13.03 -30.20
N GLY A 731 -8.74 12.92 -31.46
CA GLY A 731 -9.86 13.71 -32.00
C GLY A 731 -10.20 13.43 -33.46
N GLU A 732 -11.39 13.86 -33.90
CA GLU A 732 -11.88 13.66 -35.29
C GLU A 732 -11.16 14.53 -36.34
N SER A 733 -10.22 15.38 -35.91
CA SER A 733 -9.36 16.20 -36.78
C SER A 733 -7.95 16.30 -36.20
N PHE A 734 -6.96 16.59 -37.05
CA PHE A 734 -5.57 16.75 -36.64
C PHE A 734 -5.44 17.93 -35.65
N PRO A 735 -5.03 17.71 -34.38
CA PRO A 735 -4.88 18.80 -33.40
C PRO A 735 -3.87 19.82 -33.89
N THR A 736 -4.23 21.10 -33.91
CA THR A 736 -3.40 22.13 -34.55
C THR A 736 -2.37 22.76 -33.62
N ASN A 737 -2.55 22.63 -32.30
CA ASN A 737 -1.62 23.18 -31.33
C ASN A 737 -1.64 22.40 -30.00
N VAL A 738 -0.50 21.91 -29.54
CA VAL A 738 -0.33 21.30 -28.21
C VAL A 738 0.77 22.06 -27.48
N VAL A 739 0.48 22.54 -26.27
CA VAL A 739 1.40 23.36 -25.48
C VAL A 739 1.41 22.89 -24.03
N LEU A 740 2.58 23.00 -23.40
CA LEU A 740 2.78 22.84 -21.97
C LEU A 740 2.91 24.22 -21.33
N GLN A 741 2.17 24.48 -20.26
CA GLN A 741 2.36 25.66 -19.43
C GLN A 741 3.00 25.23 -18.11
N THR A 742 4.24 25.63 -17.93
CA THR A 742 5.13 25.20 -16.85
C THR A 742 5.48 26.38 -15.94
N LYS A 743 5.94 26.13 -14.72
CA LYS A 743 6.23 27.22 -13.77
C LYS A 743 7.59 27.86 -14.04
N HIS A 744 8.60 27.05 -14.37
CA HIS A 744 9.97 27.54 -14.57
C HIS A 744 10.31 27.78 -16.05
N SER A 745 9.68 27.07 -16.97
CA SER A 745 10.00 27.11 -18.41
C SER A 745 8.97 27.88 -19.27
N GLY A 746 7.91 28.40 -18.65
CA GLY A 746 6.85 29.15 -19.33
C GLY A 746 5.98 28.27 -20.25
N ILE A 747 5.58 28.82 -21.40
CA ILE A 747 4.78 28.12 -22.41
C ILE A 747 5.70 27.43 -23.42
N ILE A 748 5.73 26.10 -23.40
CA ILE A 748 6.53 25.26 -24.29
C ILE A 748 5.62 24.66 -25.37
N PRO A 749 5.80 24.97 -26.66
CA PRO A 749 5.05 24.31 -27.73
C PRO A 749 5.59 22.88 -27.93
N ALA A 750 4.68 21.90 -27.92
CA ALA A 750 5.00 20.51 -28.23
C ALA A 750 4.99 20.29 -29.75
N LYS A 751 5.96 19.53 -30.25
CA LYS A 751 6.05 19.15 -31.66
C LYS A 751 5.39 17.79 -31.87
N LEU A 752 4.89 17.52 -33.06
CA LEU A 752 4.48 16.16 -33.42
C LEU A 752 5.70 15.25 -33.34
N ALA A 753 5.61 14.14 -32.60
CA ALA A 753 6.74 13.22 -32.43
C ALA A 753 7.05 12.48 -33.74
N ASP A 754 8.33 12.23 -34.02
CA ASP A 754 8.78 11.56 -35.25
C ASP A 754 8.19 10.15 -35.41
N TYR A 755 7.89 9.47 -34.31
CA TYR A 755 7.16 8.20 -34.27
C TYR A 755 5.70 8.43 -33.90
N GLN A 756 4.78 8.14 -34.83
CA GLN A 756 3.33 8.20 -34.63
C GLN A 756 2.75 6.77 -34.56
N PRO A 757 2.61 6.18 -33.36
CA PRO A 757 2.21 4.77 -33.21
C PRO A 757 0.83 4.45 -33.79
N TYR A 758 -0.08 5.43 -33.86
CA TYR A 758 -1.46 5.25 -34.36
C TYR A 758 -1.62 5.57 -35.86
N ALA A 759 -0.53 5.72 -36.62
CA ALA A 759 -0.60 6.14 -38.03
C ALA A 759 -1.35 5.16 -38.96
N SER A 760 -1.40 3.86 -38.62
CA SER A 760 -2.23 2.84 -39.28
C SER A 760 -3.70 2.93 -38.89
N ASP A 761 -3.95 3.13 -37.59
CA ASP A 761 -5.27 3.10 -36.98
C ASP A 761 -6.07 4.34 -37.38
N ASN A 762 -5.38 5.47 -37.49
CA ASN A 762 -5.89 6.75 -38.00
C ASN A 762 -6.38 6.67 -39.45
N GLN A 763 -6.02 5.63 -40.22
CA GLN A 763 -6.54 5.43 -41.59
C GLN A 763 -7.93 4.77 -41.60
N HIS A 764 -8.34 4.16 -40.48
CA HIS A 764 -9.54 3.32 -40.38
C HIS A 764 -10.47 3.73 -39.22
N SER A 765 -10.12 4.79 -38.47
CA SER A 765 -10.86 5.29 -37.31
C SER A 765 -11.49 6.67 -37.59
N ASP A 766 -12.73 6.88 -37.13
CA ASP A 766 -13.40 8.20 -37.13
C ASP A 766 -12.74 9.20 -36.14
N VAL A 767 -11.94 8.70 -35.19
CA VAL A 767 -11.18 9.50 -34.21
C VAL A 767 -9.71 9.14 -34.34
N ALA A 768 -8.90 10.09 -34.80
CA ALA A 768 -7.47 9.92 -35.00
C ALA A 768 -6.68 10.33 -33.73
N ARG A 769 -5.60 9.61 -33.44
CA ARG A 769 -4.73 9.87 -32.28
C ARG A 769 -3.35 10.30 -32.72
N TYR A 770 -2.82 11.34 -32.09
CA TYR A 770 -1.53 11.94 -32.42
C TYR A 770 -0.70 12.12 -31.16
N VAL A 771 0.60 11.82 -31.26
CA VAL A 771 1.55 11.96 -30.15
C VAL A 771 2.39 13.20 -30.36
N TYR A 772 2.44 14.06 -29.36
CA TYR A 772 3.23 15.27 -29.31
C TYR A 772 4.31 15.14 -28.24
N GLU A 773 5.47 15.75 -28.46
CA GLU A 773 6.58 15.75 -27.50
C GLU A 773 7.12 17.17 -27.26
N ALA A 774 7.51 17.42 -26.01
CA ALA A 774 8.13 18.66 -25.57
C ALA A 774 9.18 18.37 -24.50
N TYR A 775 10.29 19.11 -24.52
CA TYR A 775 11.26 19.07 -23.43
C TYR A 775 10.75 19.89 -22.24
N ILE A 776 10.99 19.42 -21.03
CA ILE A 776 10.54 20.02 -19.76
C ILE A 776 11.71 20.15 -18.79
N ASN A 777 11.68 21.15 -17.91
CA ASN A 777 12.77 21.36 -16.96
C ASN A 777 12.72 20.31 -15.80
N PRO A 778 13.86 19.69 -15.43
CA PRO A 778 13.98 18.72 -14.31
C PRO A 778 13.62 19.23 -12.89
N ASN A 779 13.27 20.51 -12.77
CA ASN A 779 12.75 21.13 -11.55
C ASN A 779 11.26 21.48 -11.60
N GLU A 780 10.56 21.28 -12.72
CA GLU A 780 9.11 21.41 -12.71
C GLU A 780 8.54 20.39 -11.72
N THR A 781 7.81 20.85 -10.71
CA THR A 781 6.99 20.00 -9.84
C THR A 781 5.55 19.92 -10.34
N TYR A 782 5.23 20.67 -11.40
CA TYR A 782 3.89 20.86 -11.94
C TYR A 782 3.94 21.45 -13.35
N PHE A 783 3.11 20.95 -14.25
CA PHE A 783 2.83 21.57 -15.54
C PHE A 783 1.40 21.32 -16.00
N VAL A 784 0.83 22.22 -16.79
CA VAL A 784 -0.47 22.04 -17.46
C VAL A 784 -0.22 21.69 -18.90
N VAL A 785 -0.94 20.70 -19.42
CA VAL A 785 -0.98 20.38 -20.84
C VAL A 785 -2.29 20.91 -21.42
N SER A 786 -2.18 21.63 -22.53
CA SER A 786 -3.30 22.15 -23.31
C SER A 786 -3.20 21.65 -24.76
N ALA A 787 -4.27 21.02 -25.24
CA ALA A 787 -4.40 20.57 -26.63
C ALA A 787 -5.60 21.27 -27.28
N ASP A 788 -5.36 21.96 -28.38
CA ASP A 788 -6.38 22.71 -29.14
C ASP A 788 -6.62 22.06 -30.51
N GLY A 789 -7.85 21.57 -30.71
CA GLY A 789 -8.36 21.05 -31.98
C GLY A 789 -9.12 22.09 -32.81
N GLY A 790 -9.06 23.38 -32.44
CA GLY A 790 -9.71 24.48 -33.15
C GLY A 790 -11.20 24.65 -32.86
N SER A 791 -11.93 23.57 -32.56
CA SER A 791 -13.32 23.61 -32.08
C SER A 791 -13.51 23.14 -30.63
N SER A 792 -12.49 22.52 -30.02
CA SER A 792 -12.50 22.13 -28.62
C SER A 792 -11.08 22.14 -28.05
N THR A 793 -10.95 22.54 -26.78
CA THR A 793 -9.67 22.60 -26.07
C THR A 793 -9.72 21.68 -24.86
N SER A 794 -8.79 20.73 -24.79
CA SER A 794 -8.63 19.83 -23.65
C SER A 794 -7.46 20.29 -22.80
N ASN A 795 -7.64 20.32 -21.48
CA ASN A 795 -6.63 20.76 -20.53
C ASN A 795 -6.51 19.73 -19.40
N THR A 796 -5.29 19.34 -19.05
CA THR A 796 -5.01 18.53 -17.85
C THR A 796 -3.81 19.09 -17.09
N SER A 797 -3.86 19.02 -15.76
CA SER A 797 -2.80 19.50 -14.87
C SER A 797 -2.04 18.30 -14.30
N ILE A 798 -0.75 18.23 -14.60
CA ILE A 798 0.13 17.15 -14.18
C ILE A 798 1.02 17.66 -13.04
N GLN A 799 0.83 17.09 -11.86
CA GLN A 799 1.78 17.25 -10.76
C GLN A 799 2.85 16.17 -10.89
N ILE A 800 4.11 16.59 -10.82
CA ILE A 800 5.27 15.72 -10.86
C ILE A 800 5.51 15.26 -9.42
N ILE A 801 4.97 14.08 -9.11
CA ILE A 801 5.01 13.46 -7.77
C ILE A 801 6.20 12.50 -7.67
N GLU A 802 6.54 11.85 -8.78
CA GLU A 802 7.69 10.96 -8.94
C GLU A 802 8.56 11.41 -10.12
N CYS A 803 9.75 10.82 -10.27
CA CYS A 803 10.74 11.21 -11.30
C CYS A 803 10.25 11.01 -12.74
N GLU A 804 9.37 10.04 -12.92
CA GLU A 804 8.77 9.62 -14.17
C GLU A 804 7.33 9.21 -13.85
N GLY A 805 6.39 9.48 -14.74
CA GLY A 805 4.99 9.20 -14.49
C GLY A 805 4.13 9.18 -15.74
N ASN A 806 3.16 8.26 -15.75
CA ASN A 806 2.11 8.15 -16.74
C ASN A 806 0.74 8.38 -16.07
N VAL A 807 -0.06 9.29 -16.61
CA VAL A 807 -1.38 9.63 -16.06
C VAL A 807 -2.50 9.15 -17.01
N TYR A 808 -3.33 8.21 -16.53
CA TYR A 808 -4.48 7.58 -17.21
C TYR A 808 -5.79 7.75 -16.38
N LEU A 809 -6.99 7.51 -16.96
CA LEU A 809 -8.26 8.11 -16.42
C LEU A 809 -9.56 7.22 -16.15
N VAL A 810 -9.63 5.84 -15.96
CA VAL A 810 -10.87 4.95 -15.63
C VAL A 810 -10.62 3.48 -15.05
N LYS A 811 -11.43 2.78 -14.10
CA LYS A 811 -11.51 1.27 -13.68
C LYS A 811 -12.79 0.70 -12.83
N GLU A 812 -13.05 -0.65 -12.59
CA GLU A 812 -14.37 -1.42 -12.25
C GLU A 812 -14.89 -1.83 -10.77
N ASP A 813 -16.17 -2.35 -10.59
CA ASP A 813 -17.17 -2.61 -9.48
C ASP A 813 -17.28 -4.02 -8.79
N PRO A 814 -17.01 -4.12 -7.47
CA PRO A 814 -17.23 -5.32 -6.61
C PRO A 814 -18.61 -5.74 -6.02
N TYR A 815 -19.73 -5.00 -6.05
CA TYR A 815 -20.89 -5.25 -5.14
C TYR A 815 -21.87 -6.40 -5.50
N SER A 816 -21.41 -7.63 -5.77
CA SER A 816 -22.28 -8.74 -6.21
C SER A 816 -22.12 -10.09 -5.49
N LYS A 817 -21.20 -10.23 -4.52
CA LYS A 817 -20.87 -11.51 -3.85
C LYS A 817 -21.16 -11.47 -2.34
N PRO A 818 -21.51 -12.60 -1.69
CA PRO A 818 -21.64 -12.68 -0.22
C PRO A 818 -20.37 -12.20 0.49
N GLN A 819 -20.51 -11.41 1.55
CA GLN A 819 -19.38 -10.93 2.37
C GLN A 819 -19.34 -11.70 3.69
N ILE A 820 -18.19 -12.30 4.01
CA ILE A 820 -18.00 -13.10 5.24
C ILE A 820 -17.10 -12.32 6.20
N PHE A 821 -17.49 -12.23 7.48
CA PHE A 821 -16.77 -11.50 8.53
C PHE A 821 -16.99 -12.18 9.89
N ASP A 822 -16.20 -11.80 10.91
CA ASP A 822 -16.26 -12.39 12.26
C ASP A 822 -16.09 -13.94 12.25
N PHE A 823 -15.27 -14.45 11.33
CA PHE A 823 -14.95 -15.87 11.22
C PHE A 823 -14.06 -16.29 12.40
N LYS A 824 -14.53 -17.28 13.16
CA LYS A 824 -13.85 -17.73 14.38
C LYS A 824 -14.09 -19.19 14.71
N ILE A 825 -13.08 -19.80 15.32
CA ILE A 825 -13.13 -21.15 15.88
C ILE A 825 -13.06 -21.02 17.40
N HIS A 826 -14.06 -21.54 18.10
CA HIS A 826 -14.12 -21.61 19.56
C HIS A 826 -13.74 -23.00 20.03
N ILE A 827 -12.85 -23.05 21.02
CA ILE A 827 -12.33 -24.29 21.62
C ILE A 827 -12.95 -24.41 23.03
N ASP A 828 -13.98 -25.25 23.13
CA ASP A 828 -14.94 -25.25 24.24
C ASP A 828 -14.28 -25.51 25.62
N ASP A 829 -13.24 -26.35 25.69
CA ASP A 829 -12.63 -26.79 26.97
C ASP A 829 -11.88 -25.69 27.75
N GLN A 830 -11.52 -24.58 27.11
CA GLN A 830 -10.65 -23.55 27.71
C GLN A 830 -11.06 -22.10 27.37
N ASN A 831 -12.23 -21.89 26.75
CA ASN A 831 -12.70 -20.56 26.29
C ASN A 831 -11.68 -19.83 25.39
N ARG A 832 -10.86 -20.59 24.64
CA ARG A 832 -9.91 -20.07 23.65
C ARG A 832 -10.61 -19.79 22.32
N LEU A 833 -10.09 -18.83 21.55
CA LEU A 833 -10.71 -18.36 20.32
C LEU A 833 -9.64 -18.05 19.26
N ILE A 834 -9.78 -18.67 18.09
CA ILE A 834 -8.99 -18.40 16.89
C ILE A 834 -9.80 -17.41 16.04
N THR A 835 -9.23 -16.23 15.77
CA THR A 835 -9.90 -15.14 15.01
C THR A 835 -9.08 -14.59 13.85
N ASP A 836 -7.84 -15.06 13.67
CA ASP A 836 -6.97 -14.63 12.57
C ASP A 836 -6.04 -15.77 12.12
N ALA A 837 -5.61 -15.72 10.86
CA ALA A 837 -4.81 -16.78 10.23
C ALA A 837 -3.34 -16.84 10.70
N SER A 838 -2.87 -15.87 11.50
CA SER A 838 -1.54 -15.88 12.15
C SER A 838 -1.56 -16.40 13.59
N SER A 839 -2.74 -16.58 14.18
CA SER A 839 -2.87 -17.11 15.55
C SER A 839 -2.48 -18.60 15.62
N TYR A 840 -1.69 -18.94 16.65
CA TYR A 840 -1.26 -20.30 16.92
C TYR A 840 -1.97 -20.89 18.13
N GLU A 841 -2.90 -21.81 17.87
CA GLU A 841 -3.64 -22.54 18.89
C GLU A 841 -3.62 -24.04 18.57
N TYR A 842 -3.53 -24.85 19.62
CA TYR A 842 -3.54 -26.31 19.51
C TYR A 842 -4.36 -26.99 20.61
N VAL A 843 -4.79 -28.22 20.33
CA VAL A 843 -5.42 -29.14 21.30
C VAL A 843 -4.63 -30.45 21.40
N THR A 844 -4.55 -30.99 22.60
CA THR A 844 -3.88 -32.27 22.90
C THR A 844 -4.82 -33.45 22.70
N GLU A 845 -5.99 -33.39 23.33
CA GLU A 845 -7.11 -34.30 23.11
C GLU A 845 -8.26 -33.48 22.49
N PRO A 846 -8.61 -33.69 21.20
CA PRO A 846 -9.67 -32.91 20.58
C PRO A 846 -11.04 -33.29 21.14
N THR A 847 -11.72 -32.32 21.73
CA THR A 847 -13.18 -32.30 21.89
C THR A 847 -13.84 -31.71 20.64
N SER A 848 -15.12 -31.36 20.69
CA SER A 848 -15.77 -30.62 19.61
C SER A 848 -15.33 -29.16 19.60
N VAL A 849 -15.22 -28.56 18.41
CA VAL A 849 -14.98 -27.11 18.26
C VAL A 849 -16.18 -26.44 17.59
N THR A 850 -16.54 -25.26 18.07
CA THR A 850 -17.67 -24.50 17.50
C THR A 850 -17.15 -23.42 16.57
N VAL A 851 -17.49 -23.53 15.28
CA VAL A 851 -17.08 -22.59 14.23
C VAL A 851 -18.24 -21.67 13.89
N SER A 852 -18.00 -20.37 13.79
CA SER A 852 -19.03 -19.39 13.43
C SER A 852 -18.49 -18.22 12.61
N ALA A 853 -19.38 -17.57 11.87
CA ALA A 853 -19.14 -16.30 11.18
C ALA A 853 -20.46 -15.53 11.01
N LEU A 854 -20.34 -14.30 10.54
CA LEU A 854 -21.44 -13.49 10.02
C LEU A 854 -21.29 -13.37 8.51
N ILE A 855 -22.41 -13.45 7.79
CA ILE A 855 -22.45 -13.31 6.33
C ILE A 855 -23.48 -12.24 5.96
N ASP A 856 -23.04 -11.20 5.26
CA ASP A 856 -23.90 -10.16 4.68
C ASP A 856 -24.05 -10.40 3.18
N ASN A 857 -25.30 -10.47 2.72
CA ASN A 857 -25.63 -10.83 1.36
C ASN A 857 -26.56 -9.76 0.76
N ALA A 858 -26.01 -8.55 0.62
CA ALA A 858 -26.76 -7.30 0.46
C ALA A 858 -27.70 -7.17 -0.76
N LYS A 859 -27.70 -8.12 -1.71
CA LYS A 859 -28.55 -8.08 -2.92
C LYS A 859 -29.42 -9.32 -3.16
N SER A 860 -29.15 -10.45 -2.49
CA SER A 860 -29.72 -11.76 -2.83
C SER A 860 -29.68 -12.67 -1.60
N GLU A 861 -30.61 -13.61 -1.46
CA GLU A 861 -30.69 -14.45 -0.25
C GLU A 861 -29.50 -15.43 -0.14
N LEU A 862 -29.10 -15.77 1.09
CA LEU A 862 -28.02 -16.72 1.36
C LEU A 862 -28.53 -18.15 1.17
N ARG A 863 -28.21 -18.74 0.01
CA ARG A 863 -28.69 -20.07 -0.39
C ARG A 863 -27.93 -21.21 0.28
N ARG A 864 -26.63 -21.05 0.54
CA ARG A 864 -25.78 -22.06 1.21
C ARG A 864 -24.60 -21.40 1.92
N ALA A 865 -24.36 -21.82 3.16
CA ALA A 865 -23.08 -21.68 3.83
C ALA A 865 -22.56 -23.08 4.17
N GLU A 866 -21.30 -23.34 3.84
CA GLU A 866 -20.61 -24.62 4.05
C GLU A 866 -19.26 -24.34 4.71
N LEU A 867 -19.04 -24.94 5.88
CA LEU A 867 -17.70 -25.01 6.46
C LEU A 867 -16.95 -26.13 5.74
N ARG A 868 -15.82 -25.82 5.13
CA ARG A 868 -14.91 -26.79 4.55
C ARG A 868 -13.73 -26.98 5.47
N LEU A 869 -13.32 -28.24 5.63
CA LEU A 869 -12.13 -28.59 6.38
C LEU A 869 -11.27 -29.62 5.66
N ILE A 870 -9.95 -29.48 5.80
CA ILE A 870 -8.93 -30.42 5.33
C ILE A 870 -7.89 -30.67 6.43
N THR A 871 -7.26 -31.84 6.39
CA THR A 871 -6.12 -32.17 7.25
C THR A 871 -4.85 -31.71 6.57
N MET A 872 -4.06 -30.87 7.25
CA MET A 872 -2.79 -30.41 6.73
C MET A 872 -1.76 -31.55 6.70
N GLY A 873 -1.05 -31.71 5.57
CA GLY A 873 0.01 -32.69 5.43
C GLY A 873 -0.38 -34.03 4.79
N ASP A 874 -1.63 -34.20 4.36
CA ASP A 874 -1.97 -35.24 3.38
C ASP A 874 -1.56 -34.72 1.98
N ASP A 875 -0.59 -35.35 1.32
CA ASP A 875 -0.07 -34.87 0.03
C ASP A 875 -1.03 -35.14 -1.16
N ASN A 876 -2.24 -35.66 -0.91
CA ASN A 876 -3.28 -35.93 -1.91
C ASN A 876 -4.31 -34.80 -2.10
N ILE A 877 -3.97 -33.54 -1.78
CA ILE A 877 -4.92 -32.40 -1.82
C ILE A 877 -5.13 -31.88 -3.26
N GLU A 878 -5.79 -32.69 -4.08
CA GLU A 878 -6.73 -32.20 -5.07
C GLU A 878 -8.09 -32.91 -4.92
N ARG A 879 -9.09 -32.15 -4.42
CA ARG A 879 -10.57 -32.40 -4.49
C ARG A 879 -11.30 -33.07 -3.32
N ASN A 880 -10.65 -33.61 -2.28
CA ASN A 880 -11.36 -34.22 -1.13
C ASN A 880 -11.34 -33.36 0.15
N TYR A 881 -12.05 -32.23 0.15
CA TYR A 881 -12.39 -31.51 1.38
C TYR A 881 -13.63 -32.12 2.06
N THR A 882 -13.70 -32.04 3.39
CA THR A 882 -14.94 -32.39 4.10
C THR A 882 -15.82 -31.14 4.18
N GLY A 883 -16.93 -31.14 3.43
CA GLY A 883 -17.93 -30.06 3.45
C GLY A 883 -19.02 -30.33 4.49
N LEU A 884 -19.15 -29.43 5.46
CA LEU A 884 -20.19 -29.48 6.49
C LEU A 884 -21.17 -28.31 6.31
N LYS A 885 -22.46 -28.62 6.14
CA LYS A 885 -23.50 -27.59 5.99
C LYS A 885 -23.69 -26.83 7.31
N MET A 886 -23.44 -25.52 7.31
CA MET A 886 -23.63 -24.68 8.50
C MET A 886 -25.11 -24.42 8.76
N LYS A 887 -25.46 -24.21 10.03
CA LYS A 887 -26.75 -23.62 10.40
C LYS A 887 -26.72 -22.13 10.05
N VAL A 888 -27.86 -21.60 9.61
CA VAL A 888 -28.04 -20.18 9.26
C VAL A 888 -29.15 -19.64 10.16
N GLU A 889 -28.85 -18.58 10.90
CA GLU A 889 -29.79 -17.83 11.74
C GLU A 889 -29.85 -16.39 11.24
N GLU A 890 -31.04 -15.92 10.86
CA GLU A 890 -31.26 -14.53 10.48
C GLU A 890 -31.23 -13.64 11.73
N LEU A 891 -30.43 -12.58 11.70
CA LEU A 891 -30.27 -11.67 12.85
C LEU A 891 -31.33 -10.58 12.82
N THR A 892 -32.59 -10.98 13.05
CA THR A 892 -33.77 -10.09 13.13
C THR A 892 -33.61 -9.07 14.26
N GLY A 893 -33.04 -7.91 13.94
CA GLY A 893 -32.67 -6.86 14.88
C GLY A 893 -31.41 -6.07 14.50
N ILE A 894 -30.59 -6.58 13.56
CA ILE A 894 -29.36 -5.91 13.08
C ILE A 894 -29.47 -5.57 11.58
N SER A 895 -29.84 -6.55 10.74
CA SER A 895 -30.11 -6.36 9.31
C SER A 895 -31.00 -7.50 8.79
N ASN A 896 -31.75 -7.28 7.72
CA ASN A 896 -32.43 -8.34 6.96
C ASN A 896 -31.53 -9.03 5.92
N THR A 897 -30.31 -8.52 5.69
CA THR A 897 -29.34 -9.09 4.74
C THR A 897 -28.22 -9.89 5.41
N THR A 898 -28.13 -9.84 6.75
CA THR A 898 -27.05 -10.45 7.53
C THR A 898 -27.54 -11.67 8.30
N SER A 899 -26.89 -12.81 8.05
CA SER A 899 -27.13 -14.07 8.76
C SER A 899 -25.93 -14.46 9.60
N ARG A 900 -26.16 -14.96 10.81
CA ARG A 900 -25.16 -15.71 11.57
C ARG A 900 -25.09 -17.12 11.02
N VAL A 901 -23.89 -17.59 10.71
CA VAL A 901 -23.65 -18.99 10.33
C VAL A 901 -22.80 -19.67 11.40
N TYR A 902 -23.15 -20.89 11.78
CA TYR A 902 -22.38 -21.65 12.76
C TYR A 902 -22.55 -23.17 12.64
N ILE A 903 -21.58 -23.91 13.16
CA ILE A 903 -21.60 -25.36 13.24
C ILE A 903 -20.65 -25.85 14.35
N THR A 904 -21.00 -26.96 14.99
CA THR A 904 -20.10 -27.68 15.90
C THR A 904 -19.45 -28.83 15.13
N VAL A 905 -18.12 -28.82 15.04
CA VAL A 905 -17.32 -29.85 14.37
C VAL A 905 -16.95 -30.94 15.39
N PRO A 906 -17.29 -32.21 15.15
CA PRO A 906 -16.94 -33.30 16.07
C PRO A 906 -15.44 -33.63 15.99
N ALA A 907 -14.88 -34.06 17.12
CA ALA A 907 -13.48 -34.46 17.27
C ALA A 907 -12.98 -35.46 16.20
N SER A 908 -13.84 -36.35 15.72
CA SER A 908 -13.50 -37.35 14.69
C SER A 908 -13.15 -36.78 13.32
N LEU A 909 -13.46 -35.49 13.06
CA LEU A 909 -13.06 -34.77 11.85
C LEU A 909 -11.81 -33.91 12.05
N LEU A 910 -11.36 -33.73 13.29
CA LEU A 910 -10.13 -33.02 13.63
C LEU A 910 -8.98 -34.02 13.59
N LYS A 911 -7.97 -33.77 12.74
CA LYS A 911 -6.83 -34.68 12.57
C LYS A 911 -5.50 -33.95 12.74
N SER A 912 -4.56 -34.66 13.37
CA SER A 912 -3.14 -34.28 13.47
C SER A 912 -2.46 -34.31 12.09
N PRO A 913 -1.46 -33.45 11.82
CA PRO A 913 -0.87 -32.43 12.69
C PRO A 913 -1.67 -31.13 12.86
N ALA A 914 -2.52 -30.78 11.90
CA ALA A 914 -3.43 -29.65 11.97
C ALA A 914 -4.65 -29.82 11.07
N THR A 915 -5.75 -29.15 11.41
CA THR A 915 -6.95 -29.05 10.58
C THR A 915 -7.14 -27.60 10.15
N GLU A 916 -7.32 -27.40 8.84
CA GLU A 916 -7.53 -26.12 8.18
C GLU A 916 -9.03 -25.94 7.88
N PHE A 917 -9.55 -24.73 8.07
CA PHE A 917 -10.97 -24.40 7.99
C PHE A 917 -11.21 -23.14 7.14
N TRP A 918 -12.22 -23.17 6.27
CA TRP A 918 -12.74 -21.98 5.63
C TRP A 918 -14.24 -22.11 5.32
N ILE A 919 -14.94 -20.99 5.23
CA ILE A 919 -16.37 -20.93 4.96
C ILE A 919 -16.59 -20.58 3.48
N HIS A 920 -17.40 -21.40 2.82
CA HIS A 920 -17.84 -21.22 1.44
C HIS A 920 -19.30 -20.75 1.42
N ALA A 921 -19.55 -19.58 0.86
CA ALA A 921 -20.86 -18.94 0.79
C ALA A 921 -21.36 -18.78 -0.65
N LEU A 922 -22.66 -19.08 -0.86
CA LEU A 922 -23.34 -19.00 -2.16
C LEU A 922 -24.70 -18.31 -1.99
N ASN A 923 -24.98 -17.30 -2.81
CA ASN A 923 -26.29 -16.64 -2.86
C ASN A 923 -27.25 -17.24 -3.91
N ALA A 924 -28.49 -16.75 -3.96
CA ALA A 924 -29.47 -17.22 -4.93
C ALA A 924 -29.07 -16.89 -6.39
N ASP A 925 -28.32 -15.80 -6.60
CA ASP A 925 -27.83 -15.34 -7.92
C ASP A 925 -26.65 -16.17 -8.47
N GLY A 926 -26.23 -17.23 -7.76
CA GLY A 926 -25.11 -18.08 -8.17
C GLY A 926 -23.71 -17.48 -7.89
N LYS A 927 -23.64 -16.37 -7.16
CA LYS A 927 -22.37 -15.70 -6.81
C LYS A 927 -21.80 -16.30 -5.52
N VAL A 928 -20.49 -16.52 -5.54
CA VAL A 928 -19.73 -17.26 -4.52
C VAL A 928 -18.69 -16.36 -3.86
N ASN A 929 -18.43 -16.58 -2.57
CA ASN A 929 -17.25 -16.09 -1.88
C ASN A 929 -16.74 -17.14 -0.88
N ASP A 930 -15.43 -17.13 -0.62
CA ASP A 930 -14.76 -17.97 0.38
C ASP A 930 -14.13 -17.06 1.45
N SER A 931 -14.05 -17.52 2.71
CA SER A 931 -13.41 -16.77 3.80
C SER A 931 -11.88 -16.84 3.73
N GLU A 932 -11.20 -16.15 4.65
CA GLU A 932 -9.83 -16.53 5.00
C GLU A 932 -9.79 -17.95 5.60
N HIS A 933 -8.60 -18.53 5.65
CA HIS A 933 -8.38 -19.89 6.14
C HIS A 933 -7.79 -19.81 7.56
N LEU A 934 -8.43 -20.52 8.50
CA LEU A 934 -7.99 -20.61 9.90
C LEU A 934 -7.50 -22.04 10.20
N PHE A 935 -6.55 -22.17 11.13
CA PHE A 935 -5.83 -23.40 11.39
C PHE A 935 -5.88 -23.78 12.87
N LEU A 936 -6.17 -25.04 13.17
CA LEU A 936 -6.12 -25.61 14.52
C LEU A 936 -5.06 -26.72 14.57
N GLY A 937 -4.08 -26.58 15.46
CA GLY A 937 -3.09 -27.62 15.73
C GLY A 937 -3.66 -28.80 16.51
N LEU A 938 -3.22 -30.02 16.17
CA LEU A 938 -3.51 -31.23 16.94
C LEU A 938 -2.23 -32.01 17.20
N THR A 939 -1.91 -32.26 18.48
CA THR A 939 -0.68 -32.98 18.84
C THR A 939 -0.64 -34.38 18.23
N PRO A 940 0.48 -34.82 17.64
CA PRO A 940 0.61 -36.18 17.11
C PRO A 940 0.59 -37.24 18.22
N ASN A 941 -0.31 -38.21 18.12
CA ASN A 941 -0.50 -39.29 19.11
C ASN A 941 0.71 -40.23 19.31
N ASN A 942 1.76 -40.11 18.48
CA ASN A 942 2.90 -41.03 18.41
C ASN A 942 4.26 -40.37 18.70
N ILE A 943 4.29 -39.10 19.14
CA ILE A 943 5.53 -38.38 19.49
C ILE A 943 5.55 -38.09 20.98
N ASP A 944 6.70 -38.28 21.63
CA ASP A 944 6.91 -37.80 22.99
C ASP A 944 7.19 -36.29 22.96
N MET A 945 6.15 -35.52 23.29
CA MET A 945 6.17 -34.05 23.31
C MET A 945 7.19 -33.45 24.29
N SER A 946 7.78 -34.25 25.20
CA SER A 946 8.84 -33.80 26.11
C SER A 946 10.27 -33.97 25.55
N SER A 947 10.41 -34.58 24.37
CA SER A 947 11.72 -34.87 23.74
C SER A 947 11.73 -34.66 22.21
N LEU A 948 11.05 -33.61 21.74
CA LEU A 948 10.99 -33.24 20.32
C LEU A 948 12.38 -33.06 19.69
N SER A 949 12.69 -33.85 18.66
CA SER A 949 13.93 -33.76 17.91
C SER A 949 13.83 -32.72 16.79
N VAL A 950 13.81 -31.44 17.17
CA VAL A 950 13.76 -30.30 16.24
C VAL A 950 15.00 -29.44 16.42
N LYS A 951 15.57 -28.97 15.30
CA LYS A 951 16.63 -27.94 15.30
C LYS A 951 16.14 -26.71 14.56
N LEU A 952 16.50 -25.54 15.08
CA LEU A 952 16.22 -24.25 14.47
C LEU A 952 17.54 -23.52 14.21
N GLU A 953 17.75 -23.17 12.94
CA GLU A 953 18.83 -22.30 12.50
C GLU A 953 18.20 -21.07 11.84
N MET A 954 18.83 -19.90 11.87
CA MET A 954 18.34 -18.72 11.15
C MET A 954 19.48 -17.93 10.51
N ASP A 955 19.41 -17.77 9.20
CA ASP A 955 20.30 -16.91 8.43
C ASP A 955 19.81 -15.46 8.43
N MET A 956 20.70 -14.53 8.80
CA MET A 956 20.46 -13.10 8.67
C MET A 956 21.64 -12.32 8.09
N GLN A 957 21.34 -11.16 7.52
CA GLN A 957 22.34 -10.15 7.22
C GLN A 957 22.62 -9.35 8.51
N THR A 958 23.88 -9.10 8.85
CA THR A 958 24.26 -8.34 10.05
C THR A 958 24.33 -6.82 9.82
N ILE A 959 24.15 -6.36 8.58
CA ILE A 959 24.14 -4.93 8.20
C ILE A 959 22.93 -4.64 7.30
N LYS A 960 22.12 -3.62 7.65
CA LYS A 960 20.99 -3.19 6.80
C LYS A 960 20.62 -1.71 6.95
N ALA A 961 20.27 -1.05 5.84
CA ALA A 961 19.82 0.34 5.88
C ALA A 961 18.44 0.48 6.56
N GLN A 962 18.27 1.52 7.38
CA GLN A 962 16.99 1.88 7.99
C GLN A 962 15.94 2.27 6.95
N GLY A 963 14.65 2.05 7.27
CA GLY A 963 13.56 2.22 6.31
C GLY A 963 13.59 1.20 5.16
N THR A 964 14.23 0.05 5.35
CA THR A 964 14.21 -1.08 4.41
C THR A 964 13.77 -2.36 5.11
N ILE A 965 13.43 -3.39 4.32
CA ILE A 965 12.92 -4.66 4.85
C ILE A 965 14.08 -5.64 5.07
N LEU A 966 14.22 -6.14 6.30
CA LEU A 966 14.99 -7.34 6.63
C LEU A 966 14.16 -8.58 6.30
N LYS A 967 14.80 -9.60 5.74
CA LYS A 967 14.21 -10.91 5.42
C LYS A 967 15.17 -12.01 5.88
N PRO A 968 15.16 -12.42 7.15
CA PRO A 968 15.93 -13.57 7.60
C PRO A 968 15.19 -14.86 7.24
N HIS A 969 15.95 -15.93 7.02
CA HIS A 969 15.41 -17.27 6.71
C HIS A 969 15.61 -18.18 7.92
N ALA A 970 14.52 -18.70 8.49
CA ALA A 970 14.55 -19.70 9.53
C ALA A 970 14.50 -21.11 8.91
N TYR A 971 15.51 -21.92 9.19
CA TYR A 971 15.61 -23.32 8.79
C TYR A 971 15.24 -24.22 9.96
N ILE A 972 14.14 -24.95 9.83
CA ILE A 972 13.66 -25.89 10.85
C ILE A 972 13.87 -27.32 10.35
N ASN A 973 14.79 -28.04 10.98
CA ASN A 973 15.01 -29.47 10.73
C ASN A 973 14.13 -30.28 11.68
N ASN A 974 12.98 -30.75 11.19
CA ASN A 974 12.13 -31.69 11.89
C ASN A 974 12.71 -33.11 11.73
N GLN A 975 13.31 -33.66 12.78
CA GLN A 975 13.90 -35.01 12.74
C GLN A 975 12.87 -36.11 13.08
N GLU A 976 11.63 -35.75 13.40
CA GLU A 976 10.54 -36.70 13.64
C GLU A 976 10.07 -37.35 12.34
N SER A 977 9.53 -38.56 12.46
CA SER A 977 9.01 -39.33 11.31
C SER A 977 7.69 -38.79 10.74
N THR A 978 7.07 -37.80 11.40
CA THR A 978 5.78 -37.21 11.02
C THR A 978 5.82 -35.70 11.01
N SER A 979 4.97 -35.08 10.18
CA SER A 979 4.81 -33.63 10.12
C SER A 979 4.29 -33.05 11.45
N MET A 980 4.64 -31.81 11.75
CA MET A 980 4.21 -31.08 12.94
C MET A 980 3.70 -29.67 12.59
N TYR A 981 2.85 -29.09 13.44
CA TYR A 981 2.31 -27.75 13.27
C TYR A 981 2.72 -26.82 14.42
N GLY A 982 3.35 -25.71 14.08
CA GLY A 982 3.86 -24.70 15.02
C GLY A 982 3.76 -23.30 14.44
N ILE A 983 4.36 -22.32 15.14
CA ILE A 983 4.52 -20.95 14.63
C ILE A 983 5.98 -20.53 14.71
N VAL A 984 6.47 -19.90 13.63
CA VAL A 984 7.80 -19.31 13.55
C VAL A 984 7.67 -17.82 13.79
N THR A 985 8.32 -17.30 14.82
CA THR A 985 8.25 -15.91 15.26
C THR A 985 9.61 -15.23 15.09
N LEU A 986 9.64 -14.08 14.41
CA LEU A 986 10.78 -13.17 14.40
C LEU A 986 10.74 -12.27 15.63
N LEU A 987 11.78 -12.35 16.45
CA LEU A 987 11.97 -11.52 17.64
C LEU A 987 12.98 -10.41 17.35
N VAL A 988 12.59 -9.17 17.64
CA VAL A 988 13.47 -7.98 17.59
C VAL A 988 13.45 -7.32 18.97
N ASP A 989 14.61 -7.26 19.61
CA ASP A 989 14.78 -6.85 21.02
C ASP A 989 13.82 -7.59 21.98
N GLY A 990 13.58 -8.88 21.69
CA GLY A 990 12.65 -9.73 22.46
C GLY A 990 11.17 -9.49 22.17
N ARG A 991 10.80 -8.58 21.25
CA ARG A 991 9.42 -8.34 20.82
C ARG A 991 9.08 -9.13 19.57
N SER A 992 7.91 -9.75 19.53
CA SER A 992 7.37 -10.38 18.31
C SER A 992 7.07 -9.33 17.25
N ILE A 993 7.64 -9.50 16.06
CA ILE A 993 7.51 -8.57 14.92
C ILE A 993 6.78 -9.21 13.74
N ASP A 994 7.04 -10.48 13.47
CA ASP A 994 6.41 -11.27 12.41
C ASP A 994 6.23 -12.69 12.95
N ALA A 995 5.12 -13.33 12.62
CA ALA A 995 4.74 -14.62 13.19
C ALA A 995 3.94 -15.42 12.15
N ILE A 996 4.51 -16.55 11.72
CA ILE A 996 4.03 -17.35 10.59
C ILE A 996 3.73 -18.77 11.07
N PRO A 997 2.45 -19.17 11.18
CA PRO A 997 2.08 -20.56 11.41
C PRO A 997 2.55 -21.44 10.25
N TYR A 998 3.11 -22.61 10.56
CA TYR A 998 3.81 -23.44 9.58
C TYR A 998 3.64 -24.93 9.85
N LEU A 999 3.56 -25.70 8.76
CA LEU A 999 3.55 -27.16 8.77
C LEU A 999 4.96 -27.69 8.49
N PHE A 1000 5.67 -28.10 9.53
CA PHE A 1000 7.01 -28.66 9.44
C PHE A 1000 6.96 -30.12 8.98
N LYS A 1001 7.23 -30.37 7.69
CA LYS A 1001 7.38 -31.74 7.16
C LYS A 1001 8.68 -32.38 7.71
N PRO A 1002 8.78 -33.71 7.77
CA PRO A 1002 10.03 -34.39 8.12
C PRO A 1002 11.20 -33.93 7.25
N GLY A 1003 12.33 -33.63 7.87
CA GLY A 1003 13.52 -33.03 7.26
C GLY A 1003 13.54 -31.50 7.36
N PHE A 1004 14.22 -30.86 6.41
CA PHE A 1004 14.46 -29.42 6.39
C PHE A 1004 13.26 -28.63 5.86
N ASN A 1005 12.87 -27.59 6.58
CA ASN A 1005 11.85 -26.62 6.24
C ASN A 1005 12.47 -25.22 6.22
N ASP A 1006 12.11 -24.38 5.24
CA ASP A 1006 12.61 -22.99 5.09
C ASP A 1006 11.43 -22.02 5.23
N VAL A 1007 11.59 -21.02 6.10
CA VAL A 1007 10.57 -20.02 6.44
C VAL A 1007 11.18 -18.62 6.36
N GLU A 1008 10.81 -17.87 5.32
CA GLU A 1008 11.18 -16.46 5.16
C GLU A 1008 10.34 -15.58 6.11
N LEU A 1009 11.00 -14.95 7.08
CA LEU A 1009 10.40 -13.97 7.99
C LEU A 1009 10.61 -12.56 7.43
N SER A 1010 9.91 -11.54 7.94
CA SER A 1010 10.01 -10.18 7.43
C SER A 1010 9.91 -9.09 8.50
N TRP A 1011 10.72 -8.04 8.39
CA TRP A 1011 10.63 -6.87 9.26
C TRP A 1011 10.94 -5.58 8.51
N MET A 1012 10.06 -4.59 8.59
CA MET A 1012 10.35 -3.23 8.14
C MET A 1012 11.15 -2.48 9.22
N ILE A 1013 12.45 -2.29 8.98
CA ILE A 1013 13.34 -1.60 9.91
C ILE A 1013 12.89 -0.13 10.04
N PRO A 1014 12.57 0.37 11.25
CA PRO A 1014 12.21 1.77 11.48
C PRO A 1014 13.29 2.74 11.01
N LYS A 1015 12.90 3.98 10.72
CA LYS A 1015 13.83 5.10 10.54
C LYS A 1015 14.04 5.77 11.89
N ASN A 1016 15.11 5.42 12.59
CA ASN A 1016 15.47 6.02 13.89
C ASN A 1016 16.98 6.31 13.90
N VAL A 1017 17.34 7.59 13.80
CA VAL A 1017 18.74 8.03 13.67
C VAL A 1017 19.60 7.66 14.89
N GLN A 1018 18.98 7.49 16.07
CA GLN A 1018 19.69 7.19 17.32
C GLN A 1018 19.92 5.69 17.56
N LYS A 1019 18.97 4.84 17.15
CA LYS A 1019 19.09 3.38 17.34
C LYS A 1019 19.76 2.74 16.12
N LEU A 1020 21.05 2.43 16.27
CA LEU A 1020 21.86 1.86 15.20
C LEU A 1020 21.92 0.33 15.23
N ASP A 1021 21.61 -0.35 16.33
CA ASP A 1021 21.69 -1.81 16.46
C ASP A 1021 20.39 -2.44 17.00
N TYR A 1022 20.16 -3.70 16.66
CA TYR A 1022 18.98 -4.47 17.08
C TYR A 1022 19.36 -5.91 17.38
N ASN A 1023 18.81 -6.46 18.46
CA ASN A 1023 18.96 -7.88 18.80
C ASN A 1023 17.91 -8.70 18.05
N ILE A 1024 18.34 -9.58 17.15
CA ILE A 1024 17.46 -10.38 16.30
C ILE A 1024 17.61 -11.87 16.66
N SER A 1025 16.49 -12.56 16.85
CA SER A 1025 16.43 -14.02 17.01
C SER A 1025 15.14 -14.58 16.40
N ALA A 1026 15.09 -15.89 16.14
CA ALA A 1026 13.86 -16.58 15.81
C ALA A 1026 13.44 -17.47 16.98
N ARG A 1027 12.13 -17.62 17.17
CA ARG A 1027 11.55 -18.63 18.06
C ARG A 1027 10.56 -19.49 17.28
N VAL A 1028 10.57 -20.79 17.54
CA VAL A 1028 9.59 -21.75 17.03
C VAL A 1028 8.81 -22.29 18.21
N ASP A 1029 7.51 -22.01 18.25
CA ASP A 1029 6.59 -22.55 19.25
C ASP A 1029 5.90 -23.80 18.66
N LEU A 1030 6.08 -24.94 19.33
CA LEU A 1030 5.60 -26.27 18.92
C LEU A 1030 4.89 -26.94 20.10
N TYR A 1031 3.55 -26.86 20.07
CA TYR A 1031 2.65 -27.57 20.97
C TYR A 1031 2.99 -27.38 22.47
N GLY A 1032 3.37 -26.16 22.85
CA GLY A 1032 3.73 -25.79 24.22
C GLY A 1032 5.22 -25.86 24.56
N ASN A 1033 6.07 -26.37 23.68
CA ASN A 1033 7.52 -26.21 23.75
C ASN A 1033 7.94 -25.03 22.88
N ASP A 1034 8.95 -24.27 23.30
CA ASP A 1034 9.60 -23.25 22.47
C ASP A 1034 11.08 -23.57 22.22
N LEU A 1035 11.54 -23.29 21.00
CA LEU A 1035 12.93 -23.39 20.59
C LEU A 1035 13.36 -22.04 20.03
N SER A 1036 14.34 -21.39 20.63
CA SER A 1036 14.85 -20.09 20.19
C SER A 1036 16.28 -20.20 19.66
N THR A 1037 16.62 -19.45 18.62
CA THR A 1037 18.03 -19.29 18.20
C THR A 1037 18.81 -18.47 19.23
N SER A 1038 20.13 -18.60 19.21
CA SER A 1038 21.05 -17.57 19.69
C SER A 1038 20.67 -16.19 19.10
N THR A 1039 20.95 -15.10 19.82
CA THR A 1039 20.70 -13.73 19.35
C THR A 1039 21.84 -13.24 18.45
N GLY A 1040 21.51 -12.68 17.28
CA GLY A 1040 22.44 -11.96 16.41
C GLY A 1040 22.22 -10.46 16.46
N ILE A 1041 23.26 -9.69 16.18
CA ILE A 1041 23.20 -8.22 16.17
C ILE A 1041 23.04 -7.74 14.73
N LEU A 1042 21.91 -7.10 14.43
CA LEU A 1042 21.72 -6.34 13.20
C LEU A 1042 22.19 -4.90 13.42
N ASN A 1043 23.28 -4.53 12.75
CA ASN A 1043 23.71 -3.15 12.62
C ASN A 1043 22.93 -2.45 11.51
N THR A 1044 22.56 -1.21 11.74
CA THR A 1044 21.76 -0.39 10.84
C THR A 1044 22.34 1.00 10.70
N PHE A 1045 21.98 1.66 9.60
CA PHE A 1045 22.47 2.99 9.28
C PHE A 1045 21.45 3.78 8.46
N VAL A 1046 21.52 5.11 8.55
CA VAL A 1046 20.71 6.02 7.75
C VAL A 1046 21.28 6.06 6.32
N ARG A 1047 20.49 5.63 5.33
CA ARG A 1047 20.95 5.48 3.93
C ARG A 1047 21.34 6.79 3.27
N THR A 1048 20.65 7.88 3.59
CA THR A 1048 20.91 9.22 3.05
C THR A 1048 20.96 10.20 4.20
N GLN A 1049 22.11 10.83 4.43
CA GLN A 1049 22.25 11.92 5.39
C GLN A 1049 22.19 13.26 4.64
N SER A 1050 21.52 14.25 5.22
CA SER A 1050 21.56 15.64 4.75
C SER A 1050 22.53 16.40 5.64
N LYS A 1051 23.45 17.14 5.03
CA LYS A 1051 24.39 18.04 5.69
C LYS A 1051 24.21 19.44 5.08
N GLN A 1052 24.23 20.47 5.92
CA GLN A 1052 24.22 21.85 5.46
C GLN A 1052 25.55 22.21 4.78
N ILE A 1053 25.54 23.16 3.86
CA ILE A 1053 26.77 23.73 3.30
C ILE A 1053 27.54 24.44 4.42
N GLN A 1054 28.78 24.01 4.63
CA GLN A 1054 29.77 24.58 5.54
C GLN A 1054 31.13 24.50 4.85
N ASP A 1055 32.14 25.23 5.37
CA ASP A 1055 33.48 25.29 4.77
C ASP A 1055 34.07 23.89 4.50
N PHE A 1056 33.76 22.92 5.36
CA PHE A 1056 34.11 21.51 5.20
C PHE A 1056 32.96 20.58 5.55
N VAL A 1057 32.83 19.50 4.79
CA VAL A 1057 31.91 18.39 5.01
C VAL A 1057 32.74 17.15 5.35
N GLU A 1058 32.90 16.89 6.64
CA GLU A 1058 33.54 15.68 7.16
C GLU A 1058 32.76 14.43 6.69
N LEU A 1059 33.40 13.53 5.95
CA LEU A 1059 32.80 12.28 5.47
C LEU A 1059 33.53 11.07 6.05
N ASP A 1060 32.83 10.34 6.90
CA ASP A 1060 33.39 9.23 7.66
C ASP A 1060 32.74 7.89 7.36
N LEU A 1061 33.43 6.82 7.75
CA LEU A 1061 32.89 5.47 7.79
C LEU A 1061 31.98 5.34 9.02
N ILE A 1062 30.73 4.92 8.81
CA ILE A 1062 29.82 4.59 9.92
C ILE A 1062 30.31 3.29 10.55
N ARG A 1063 30.54 3.29 11.87
CA ARG A 1063 31.05 2.14 12.63
C ARG A 1063 30.05 1.67 13.68
N ASN A 1064 30.12 0.39 14.03
CA ASN A 1064 29.39 -0.17 15.18
C ASN A 1064 30.10 0.14 16.50
N ALA A 1065 29.51 -0.28 17.63
CA ALA A 1065 30.09 -0.12 18.96
C ALA A 1065 31.45 -0.84 19.16
N ASN A 1066 31.77 -1.84 18.33
CA ASN A 1066 33.05 -2.56 18.35
C ASN A 1066 34.14 -1.88 17.49
N GLY A 1067 33.78 -0.87 16.69
CA GLY A 1067 34.66 -0.17 15.76
C GLY A 1067 34.68 -0.72 14.32
N ASP A 1068 33.94 -1.78 14.02
CA ASP A 1068 33.83 -2.35 12.67
C ASP A 1068 33.05 -1.42 11.74
N VAL A 1069 33.39 -1.40 10.45
CA VAL A 1069 32.71 -0.57 9.44
C VAL A 1069 31.36 -1.19 9.07
N VAL A 1070 30.29 -0.44 9.32
CA VAL A 1070 28.90 -0.81 9.00
C VAL A 1070 28.47 -0.25 7.65
N ALA A 1071 28.86 0.99 7.33
CA ALA A 1071 28.51 1.61 6.06
C ALA A 1071 29.52 2.68 5.62
N ARG A 1072 29.67 2.82 4.31
CA ARG A 1072 30.62 3.75 3.68
C ARG A 1072 29.93 4.80 2.79
N PRO A 1073 30.37 6.07 2.79
CA PRO A 1073 29.87 7.10 1.88
C PRO A 1073 30.26 6.74 0.44
N SER A 1074 29.28 6.81 -0.47
CA SER A 1074 29.42 6.29 -1.85
C SER A 1074 28.95 7.25 -2.95
N LEU A 1075 28.23 8.29 -2.56
CA LEU A 1075 27.69 9.34 -3.42
C LEU A 1075 27.54 10.61 -2.58
N ILE A 1076 28.15 11.70 -3.02
CA ILE A 1076 27.85 13.07 -2.59
C ILE A 1076 27.05 13.73 -3.72
N TYR A 1077 25.96 14.42 -3.42
CA TYR A 1077 25.24 15.23 -4.40
C TYR A 1077 24.58 16.45 -3.77
N ALA A 1078 24.49 17.53 -4.52
CA ALA A 1078 23.75 18.73 -4.16
C ALA A 1078 23.09 19.35 -5.40
N SER A 1079 22.11 20.21 -5.15
CA SER A 1079 21.36 20.93 -6.19
C SER A 1079 21.12 22.36 -5.71
N ASN A 1080 21.62 23.33 -6.48
CA ASN A 1080 21.30 24.74 -6.32
C ASN A 1080 20.23 25.12 -7.37
N ASN A 1081 19.26 25.92 -6.96
CA ASN A 1081 18.16 26.43 -7.81
C ASN A 1081 18.01 27.95 -7.67
N ASP A 1082 19.07 28.61 -7.19
CA ASP A 1082 19.12 30.05 -7.03
C ASP A 1082 19.62 30.70 -8.34
N ASP A 1083 18.87 31.67 -8.85
CA ASP A 1083 19.15 32.44 -10.08
C ASP A 1083 20.20 33.55 -9.82
N SER A 1084 20.88 33.48 -8.67
CA SER A 1084 21.97 34.37 -8.30
C SER A 1084 23.28 33.98 -9.00
N ASP A 1085 24.29 34.85 -8.92
CA ASP A 1085 25.64 34.66 -9.46
C ASP A 1085 26.48 33.58 -8.72
N MET A 1086 25.83 32.71 -7.93
CA MET A 1086 26.44 31.73 -7.02
C MET A 1086 26.65 30.37 -7.70
N ARG A 1087 27.88 29.85 -7.68
CA ARG A 1087 28.25 28.58 -8.35
C ARG A 1087 28.92 27.60 -7.41
N PHE A 1088 28.64 26.31 -7.58
CA PHE A 1088 29.27 25.25 -6.79
C PHE A 1088 30.77 25.20 -7.00
N ARG A 1089 31.52 25.28 -5.89
CA ARG A 1089 32.91 24.88 -5.84
C ARG A 1089 33.05 23.68 -4.91
N VAL A 1090 33.59 22.58 -5.45
CA VAL A 1090 33.83 21.34 -4.70
C VAL A 1090 35.33 21.05 -4.73
N VAL A 1091 35.92 20.99 -3.55
CA VAL A 1091 37.35 20.77 -3.33
C VAL A 1091 37.53 19.51 -2.49
N SER A 1092 38.43 18.62 -2.95
CA SER A 1092 38.73 17.37 -2.24
C SER A 1092 39.50 17.63 -0.93
N PRO A 1093 39.57 16.67 0.01
CA PRO A 1093 40.30 16.82 1.27
C PRO A 1093 41.80 17.16 1.10
N GLN A 1094 42.37 16.86 -0.08
CA GLN A 1094 43.75 17.15 -0.45
C GLN A 1094 43.92 18.55 -1.08
N GLY A 1095 42.87 19.38 -1.13
CA GLY A 1095 42.89 20.72 -1.69
C GLY A 1095 42.78 20.79 -3.22
N THR A 1096 42.49 19.69 -3.91
CA THR A 1096 42.31 19.69 -5.38
C THR A 1096 40.90 20.16 -5.74
N CYS A 1097 40.75 21.19 -6.58
CA CYS A 1097 39.43 21.58 -7.05
C CYS A 1097 38.87 20.55 -8.05
N VAL A 1098 37.71 19.99 -7.71
CA VAL A 1098 37.06 18.90 -8.44
C VAL A 1098 35.97 19.43 -9.37
N ILE A 1099 35.20 20.41 -8.90
CA ILE A 1099 34.12 21.08 -9.64
C ILE A 1099 34.18 22.58 -9.30
N GLY A 1100 34.05 23.44 -10.30
CA GLY A 1100 34.02 24.89 -10.11
C GLY A 1100 33.90 25.63 -11.44
N SER A 1101 33.58 26.93 -11.41
CA SER A 1101 33.48 27.77 -12.62
C SER A 1101 34.83 28.22 -13.19
N ASP A 1102 35.93 27.96 -12.49
CA ASP A 1102 37.29 28.29 -12.93
C ASP A 1102 37.92 27.17 -13.78
N ASP A 1103 38.79 27.53 -14.72
CA ASP A 1103 39.52 26.57 -15.58
C ASP A 1103 40.63 25.77 -14.84
N SER A 1104 40.79 25.97 -13.52
CA SER A 1104 41.73 25.22 -12.68
C SER A 1104 41.10 24.01 -11.99
N CYS A 1105 39.77 23.93 -11.96
CA CYS A 1105 39.01 22.79 -11.46
C CYS A 1105 38.94 21.65 -12.50
N LEU A 1106 39.02 20.40 -12.04
CA LEU A 1106 39.08 19.21 -12.91
C LEU A 1106 37.82 19.02 -13.80
N VAL A 1107 36.68 19.56 -13.38
CA VAL A 1107 35.43 19.59 -14.17
C VAL A 1107 34.83 21.00 -14.07
N SER A 1108 35.13 21.85 -15.05
CA SER A 1108 34.64 23.24 -15.13
C SER A 1108 33.39 23.44 -15.99
N SER A 1109 33.07 22.47 -16.85
CA SER A 1109 31.94 22.51 -17.78
C SER A 1109 30.98 21.34 -17.58
N SER A 1110 29.79 21.41 -18.20
CA SER A 1110 28.79 20.34 -18.15
C SER A 1110 29.36 19.00 -18.63
N THR A 1111 29.01 17.91 -17.94
CA THR A 1111 29.38 16.53 -18.33
C THR A 1111 28.36 15.87 -19.26
N PHE A 1112 27.28 16.57 -19.61
CA PHE A 1112 26.24 16.09 -20.51
C PHE A 1112 26.79 15.83 -21.92
N GLY A 1113 26.43 14.71 -22.53
CA GLY A 1113 26.96 14.26 -23.83
C GLY A 1113 28.27 13.48 -23.76
N ASN A 1114 28.91 13.37 -22.59
CA ASN A 1114 29.96 12.37 -22.37
C ASN A 1114 29.34 10.96 -22.25
N ARG A 1115 30.14 9.90 -22.38
CA ARG A 1115 29.65 8.52 -22.29
C ARG A 1115 29.05 8.22 -20.90
N GLY A 1116 27.72 8.22 -20.82
CA GLY A 1116 26.96 8.09 -19.56
C GLY A 1116 26.81 9.39 -18.76
N ASP A 1117 26.98 10.54 -19.41
CA ASP A 1117 26.93 11.92 -18.87
C ASP A 1117 27.85 12.17 -17.68
N LEU A 1118 28.96 11.46 -17.63
CA LEU A 1118 29.92 11.49 -16.53
C LEU A 1118 31.35 11.65 -17.04
N THR A 1119 32.16 12.30 -16.22
CA THR A 1119 33.62 12.41 -16.39
C THR A 1119 34.29 11.62 -15.26
N SER A 1120 35.31 10.83 -15.59
CA SER A 1120 36.13 10.17 -14.57
C SER A 1120 37.40 10.97 -14.33
N VAL A 1121 37.63 11.38 -13.08
CA VAL A 1121 38.86 12.05 -12.65
C VAL A 1121 39.62 11.18 -11.67
N GLN A 1122 40.94 11.31 -11.65
CA GLN A 1122 41.80 10.59 -10.72
C GLN A 1122 42.40 11.58 -9.72
N ILE A 1123 42.16 11.35 -8.43
CA ILE A 1123 42.69 12.18 -7.33
C ILE A 1123 43.38 11.21 -6.36
N ASP A 1124 44.68 11.41 -6.15
CA ASP A 1124 45.54 10.56 -5.30
C ASP A 1124 45.38 9.04 -5.56
N GLY A 1125 45.38 8.65 -6.84
CA GLY A 1125 45.23 7.26 -7.27
C GLY A 1125 43.78 6.75 -7.35
N GLN A 1126 42.86 7.31 -6.55
CA GLN A 1126 41.43 6.94 -6.52
C GLN A 1126 40.66 7.56 -7.69
N ILE A 1127 39.71 6.80 -8.27
CA ILE A 1127 38.91 7.23 -9.43
C ILE A 1127 37.52 7.69 -8.97
N TYR A 1128 37.24 8.97 -9.19
CA TYR A 1128 35.95 9.59 -8.93
C TYR A 1128 35.20 9.79 -10.25
N ARG A 1129 33.92 9.40 -10.28
CA ARG A 1129 33.00 9.64 -11.40
C ARG A 1129 32.07 10.78 -11.05
N ILE A 1130 32.15 11.86 -11.82
CA ILE A 1130 31.46 13.11 -11.62
C ILE A 1130 30.38 13.25 -12.69
N LYS A 1131 29.15 13.57 -12.29
CA LYS A 1131 28.20 14.27 -13.16
C LYS A 1131 28.07 15.71 -12.66
N TYR A 1132 28.12 16.68 -13.57
CA TYR A 1132 27.94 18.10 -13.27
C TYR A 1132 27.12 18.74 -14.39
N SER A 1133 26.05 19.45 -14.04
CA SER A 1133 25.18 20.10 -15.05
C SER A 1133 25.83 21.33 -15.70
N GLY A 1134 26.90 21.87 -15.10
CA GLY A 1134 27.65 23.04 -15.56
C GLY A 1134 27.15 24.34 -14.96
N ALA A 1135 28.07 25.28 -14.70
CA ALA A 1135 27.78 26.57 -14.07
C ALA A 1135 26.76 27.46 -14.80
N ASN A 1136 26.45 27.18 -16.07
CA ASN A 1136 25.46 27.94 -16.85
C ASN A 1136 24.05 27.31 -16.83
N ASN A 1137 23.84 26.24 -16.06
CA ASN A 1137 22.53 25.62 -15.90
C ASN A 1137 21.73 26.37 -14.81
N PRO A 1138 20.48 26.82 -15.07
CA PRO A 1138 19.60 27.43 -14.04
C PRO A 1138 19.36 26.52 -12.82
N LEU A 1139 19.63 25.24 -13.00
CA LEU A 1139 19.65 24.21 -11.97
C LEU A 1139 21.04 23.59 -11.93
N GLU A 1140 21.92 24.22 -11.17
CA GLU A 1140 23.25 23.68 -10.96
C GLU A 1140 23.15 22.43 -10.07
N ARG A 1141 23.61 21.29 -10.58
CA ARG A 1141 23.56 19.99 -9.91
C ARG A 1141 24.89 19.30 -10.09
N PHE A 1142 25.39 18.69 -9.02
CA PHE A 1142 26.53 17.77 -9.12
C PHE A 1142 26.27 16.46 -8.40
N SER A 1143 26.96 15.41 -8.85
CA SER A 1143 27.09 14.15 -8.13
C SER A 1143 28.50 13.60 -8.28
N ILE A 1144 29.09 13.15 -7.18
CA ILE A 1144 30.42 12.53 -7.12
C ILE A 1144 30.25 11.11 -6.57
N THR A 1145 30.67 10.11 -7.34
CA THR A 1145 30.63 8.69 -6.95
C THR A 1145 32.02 8.07 -7.06
N SER A 1146 32.28 7.04 -6.26
CA SER A 1146 33.53 6.27 -6.28
C SER A 1146 33.23 4.80 -6.01
N PHE A 1147 34.16 3.91 -6.39
CA PHE A 1147 34.13 2.50 -5.96
C PHE A 1147 34.62 2.37 -4.51
N ASP A 1148 35.76 3.00 -4.23
CA ASP A 1148 36.33 3.14 -2.88
C ASP A 1148 35.54 4.21 -2.08
N PRO A 1149 35.59 4.18 -0.73
CA PRO A 1149 34.89 5.15 0.12
C PRO A 1149 35.23 6.61 -0.24
N ILE A 1150 34.24 7.50 -0.20
CA ILE A 1150 34.46 8.95 -0.35
C ILE A 1150 34.59 9.57 1.04
N VAL A 1151 35.81 9.55 1.59
CA VAL A 1151 36.11 9.95 2.98
C VAL A 1151 36.93 11.24 3.07
N GLY A 1152 36.99 11.82 4.28
CA GLY A 1152 37.72 13.05 4.61
C GLY A 1152 36.88 14.32 4.49
N ASP A 1153 37.52 15.47 4.70
CA ASP A 1153 36.88 16.79 4.71
C ASP A 1153 36.70 17.37 3.30
N TRP A 1154 35.51 17.18 2.72
CA TRP A 1154 35.18 17.73 1.40
C TRP A 1154 34.65 19.16 1.54
N SER A 1155 35.37 20.15 1.03
CA SER A 1155 34.89 21.53 0.98
C SER A 1155 33.90 21.68 -0.17
N VAL A 1156 32.64 21.95 0.14
CA VAL A 1156 31.57 22.20 -0.84
C VAL A 1156 30.97 23.57 -0.54
N GLN A 1157 31.22 24.54 -1.40
CA GLN A 1157 30.90 25.94 -1.21
C GLN A 1157 30.13 26.49 -2.41
N LEU A 1158 29.54 27.68 -2.23
CA LEU A 1158 28.94 28.47 -3.31
C LEU A 1158 29.72 29.78 -3.44
N GLU A 1159 30.35 30.00 -4.60
CA GLU A 1159 31.15 31.19 -4.89
C GLU A 1159 30.43 32.14 -5.86
N SER A 1160 30.51 33.45 -5.62
CA SER A 1160 29.97 34.46 -6.53
C SER A 1160 30.93 34.76 -7.67
N THR A 1161 30.44 34.74 -8.91
CA THR A 1161 31.16 35.17 -10.13
C THR A 1161 31.69 36.61 -10.06
N ASN A 1162 31.10 37.47 -9.21
CA ASN A 1162 31.48 38.88 -9.06
C ASN A 1162 32.54 39.14 -7.97
N GLY A 1163 33.06 38.10 -7.30
CA GLY A 1163 34.10 38.24 -6.27
C GLY A 1163 33.65 38.89 -4.96
N ILE A 1164 32.34 39.02 -4.73
CA ILE A 1164 31.76 39.50 -3.48
C ILE A 1164 31.41 38.30 -2.61
N ILE A 1165 31.91 38.28 -1.37
CA ILE A 1165 31.61 37.22 -0.40
C ILE A 1165 30.11 37.26 -0.07
N PRO A 1166 29.35 36.17 -0.26
CA PRO A 1166 27.92 36.16 0.03
C PRO A 1166 27.64 36.26 1.53
N PHE A 1167 26.56 36.95 1.91
CA PHE A 1167 26.08 36.96 3.29
C PHE A 1167 25.54 35.56 3.65
N ALA A 1168 25.79 35.12 4.89
CA ALA A 1168 25.48 33.77 5.40
C ALA A 1168 23.99 33.37 5.39
N GLN A 1169 23.07 34.25 4.97
CA GLN A 1169 21.66 33.96 4.76
C GLN A 1169 21.33 33.42 3.36
N ALA A 1170 22.22 33.55 2.36
CA ALA A 1170 22.00 33.00 1.02
C ALA A 1170 22.40 31.51 0.90
N THR A 1171 23.18 31.00 1.86
CA THR A 1171 23.72 29.63 1.85
C THR A 1171 22.91 28.64 2.70
N SER A 1172 21.83 29.06 3.38
CA SER A 1172 21.06 28.22 4.33
C SER A 1172 20.19 27.13 3.68
N ASP A 1173 19.86 27.31 2.40
CA ASP A 1173 18.78 26.57 1.75
C ASP A 1173 19.31 25.40 0.90
N VAL A 1174 20.60 25.41 0.56
CA VAL A 1174 21.24 24.37 -0.27
C VAL A 1174 21.86 23.30 0.63
N ASN A 1175 21.21 22.13 0.65
CA ASN A 1175 21.67 20.97 1.42
C ASN A 1175 22.45 19.96 0.56
N ILE A 1176 23.56 19.47 1.10
CA ILE A 1176 24.36 18.38 0.54
C ILE A 1176 23.80 17.05 1.04
N LYS A 1177 23.58 16.11 0.12
CA LYS A 1177 23.05 14.78 0.43
C LYS A 1177 24.13 13.74 0.20
N VAL A 1178 24.38 12.92 1.21
CA VAL A 1178 25.39 11.84 1.19
C VAL A 1178 24.66 10.50 1.26
N LYS A 1179 24.82 9.64 0.23
CA LYS A 1179 24.29 8.27 0.28
C LYS A 1179 25.36 7.27 0.73
N TYR A 1180 25.05 6.58 1.82
CA TYR A 1180 25.84 5.49 2.36
C TYR A 1180 25.41 4.17 1.74
N ARG A 1181 26.39 3.28 1.51
CA ARG A 1181 26.17 1.87 1.16
C ARG A 1181 26.58 1.02 2.36
N ALA A 1182 25.84 -0.07 2.57
CA ALA A 1182 26.23 -1.09 3.52
C ALA A 1182 27.63 -1.62 3.18
N GLU A 1183 28.44 -1.85 4.19
CA GLU A 1183 29.64 -2.67 4.03
C GLU A 1183 29.23 -4.13 3.71
N LEU A 1184 30.12 -4.90 3.10
CA LEU A 1184 29.83 -6.30 2.77
C LEU A 1184 29.79 -7.14 4.06
N SER A 1185 28.59 -7.41 4.57
CA SER A 1185 28.36 -8.39 5.64
C SER A 1185 28.18 -9.80 5.07
N GLU A 1186 28.88 -10.77 5.64
CA GLU A 1186 28.56 -12.18 5.47
C GLU A 1186 27.18 -12.51 6.09
N ILE A 1187 26.52 -13.55 5.59
CA ILE A 1187 25.31 -14.07 6.21
C ILE A 1187 25.73 -14.79 7.50
N THR A 1188 25.11 -14.44 8.61
CA THR A 1188 25.35 -15.08 9.90
C THR A 1188 24.22 -16.04 10.20
N THR A 1189 24.57 -17.32 10.38
CA THR A 1189 23.66 -18.38 10.83
C THR A 1189 23.63 -18.42 12.35
N LEU A 1190 22.46 -18.21 12.92
CA LEU A 1190 22.19 -18.31 14.36
C LEU A 1190 21.59 -19.69 14.64
N ASN A 1191 22.04 -20.37 15.70
CA ASN A 1191 21.65 -21.75 15.99
C ASN A 1191 20.91 -21.83 17.33
N SER A 1192 19.97 -22.76 17.45
CA SER A 1192 19.29 -23.14 18.70
C SER A 1192 20.12 -24.05 19.60
#